data_AF-A0A957XA48-F1
#
_entry.id   AF-A0A957XA48-F1
#
_cell.length_a   1.000
_cell.length_b   1.000
_cell.length_c   1.000
_cell.angle_alpha   90.00
_cell.angle_beta   90.00
_cell.angle_gamma   90.00
#
_symmetry.space_group_name_H-M   'P 1'
#
loop_
_entity.id
_entity.type
_entity.pdbx_description
1 polymer ?
#
loop_
_entity_poly.entity_id
_entity_poly.type
_entity_poly.pdbx_seq_one_letter_code
_entity_poly.pdbx_strand_id
1 'polypeptide(L)'
;MSKQSVDILLTNGWLVTMDSQMNIYPDGAIAVKDDLIEAVGPSSEIEAAYKAKTVINCKNCIISPGLINAHTHAPMTLLRGLADDLRLDVWLYGYMMPVEREFVGNNFCYIGTMLACAEMIRSGITTFNDMYYHESEVARATSEAGMRAILGQTILKFPSPDATNYDESIEYCRNFIEEWLNHPLIIPSVAPHAPYTATPDMLKICVALATEYDVPLHIHVAETALEQKNSLAAYNTTVVPWLDQYNLFDAKVIAAHCVHLQENEMYMMHNHQAGIAHCPSSNLKLASGVAPVQKMVDMGLHVGIGTDGPASNNDLDMFEETRLAAFLQKGVFNDPTLLSAKQAWALATIEGARALHISHLTGSIEPGKRADITVVSANNTHQLPRFARDPEGVYAQLVYATKATDVRDVLVNGRLLMQNKKLLTIDEKYVIKEAQKIAKRIDAFLAAREGNLMSKILAISADFIPQETFEVQVKVGLPEMIDLTHMLKEAGLSPFRPSIREQYDTYFFFDTPEIGRLRFREDRLKDDDGNLRETFYRMTLMGPTNEKEFENSVLLTRARYTASTYHSLRFNREYYKPVSEREVIKKRHRCHVIYKETDFDINLDHLEGKEDNNVYFEIKSRTWSAKDALYKAELIGELLEKLHFKEEDQFKAEYVDIVEST
;
A
#
# COMPACT_ATOMS: atom_id res chain seq x y z
N MET A 1 -26.11 51.34 18.14
CA MET A 1 -25.19 51.33 16.97
C MET A 1 -25.81 50.44 15.90
N SER A 2 -25.63 50.74 14.61
CA SER A 2 -26.13 49.89 13.52
C SER A 2 -25.30 48.62 13.41
N LYS A 3 -25.96 47.45 13.33
CA LYS A 3 -25.28 46.15 13.15
C LYS A 3 -24.46 46.12 11.86
N GLN A 4 -23.26 45.56 11.92
CA GLN A 4 -22.40 45.30 10.76
C GLN A 4 -22.98 44.14 9.93
N SER A 5 -22.85 44.21 8.61
CA SER A 5 -23.36 43.18 7.69
C SER A 5 -22.30 42.11 7.42
N VAL A 6 -22.68 40.84 7.51
CA VAL A 6 -21.87 39.66 7.16
C VAL A 6 -22.69 38.69 6.30
N ASP A 7 -22.08 37.62 5.79
CA ASP A 7 -22.77 36.67 4.90
C ASP A 7 -23.50 35.58 5.69
N ILE A 8 -22.81 34.94 6.65
CA ILE A 8 -23.35 33.85 7.47
C ILE A 8 -23.16 34.17 8.96
N LEU A 9 -24.18 33.89 9.76
CA LEU A 9 -24.10 33.80 11.21
C LEU A 9 -24.44 32.38 11.66
N LEU A 10 -23.54 31.73 12.39
CA LEU A 10 -23.83 30.51 13.14
C LEU A 10 -24.07 30.91 14.59
N THR A 11 -25.21 30.58 15.19
CA THR A 11 -25.58 31.06 16.54
C THR A 11 -26.13 29.96 17.43
N ASN A 12 -26.15 30.18 18.75
CA ASN A 12 -26.76 29.30 19.76
C ASN A 12 -26.09 27.91 19.90
N GLY A 13 -24.87 27.73 19.40
CA GLY A 13 -24.16 26.45 19.47
C GLY A 13 -23.17 26.38 20.63
N TRP A 14 -22.82 25.16 21.04
CA TRP A 14 -21.68 24.98 21.93
C TRP A 14 -20.41 25.09 21.10
N LEU A 15 -19.77 26.25 21.16
CA LEU A 15 -18.64 26.57 20.30
C LEU A 15 -17.32 26.19 20.95
N VAL A 16 -16.55 25.37 20.26
CA VAL A 16 -15.19 24.95 20.59
C VAL A 16 -14.25 25.60 19.58
N THR A 17 -13.37 26.50 20.03
CA THR A 17 -12.58 27.32 19.11
C THR A 17 -11.28 26.66 18.65
N MET A 18 -10.62 25.89 19.52
CA MET A 18 -9.24 25.41 19.32
C MET A 18 -8.23 26.54 19.07
N ASP A 19 -8.52 27.76 19.51
CA ASP A 19 -7.57 28.87 19.52
C ASP A 19 -6.44 28.64 20.53
N SER A 20 -5.46 29.53 20.57
CA SER A 20 -4.31 29.38 21.49
C SER A 20 -4.69 29.35 22.98
N GLN A 21 -5.87 29.85 23.35
CA GLN A 21 -6.41 29.81 24.72
C GLN A 21 -7.37 28.62 24.94
N MET A 22 -7.69 27.86 23.89
CA MET A 22 -8.66 26.77 23.89
C MET A 22 -10.05 27.22 24.36
N ASN A 23 -10.50 28.42 23.94
CA ASN A 23 -11.76 29.01 24.38
C ASN A 23 -12.97 28.15 24.02
N ILE A 24 -13.95 28.09 24.93
CA ILE A 24 -15.22 27.39 24.77
C ILE A 24 -16.37 28.33 25.14
N TYR A 25 -17.37 28.46 24.26
CA TYR A 25 -18.58 29.24 24.52
C TYR A 25 -19.80 28.29 24.52
N PRO A 26 -20.41 28.00 25.68
CA PRO A 26 -21.59 27.13 25.78
C PRO A 26 -22.79 27.62 24.96
N ASP A 27 -22.89 28.93 24.78
CA ASP A 27 -23.81 29.62 23.89
C ASP A 27 -23.00 30.59 23.01
N GLY A 28 -22.35 30.04 21.99
CA GLY A 28 -21.44 30.73 21.10
C GLY A 28 -21.99 30.95 19.70
N ALA A 29 -21.40 31.95 19.05
CA ALA A 29 -21.68 32.32 17.67
C ALA A 29 -20.42 32.68 16.89
N ILE A 30 -20.54 32.59 15.56
CA ILE A 30 -19.51 32.94 14.60
C ILE A 30 -20.14 33.82 13.52
N ALA A 31 -19.50 34.94 13.21
CA ALA A 31 -19.80 35.79 12.07
C ALA A 31 -18.80 35.49 10.95
N VAL A 32 -19.29 35.14 9.76
CA VAL A 32 -18.49 34.83 8.57
C VAL A 32 -18.79 35.86 7.49
N LYS A 33 -17.75 36.47 6.96
CA LYS A 33 -17.81 37.44 5.88
C LYS A 33 -16.85 37.03 4.78
N ASP A 34 -17.37 36.95 3.56
CA ASP A 34 -16.67 36.38 2.41
C ASP A 34 -16.17 34.96 2.76
N ASP A 35 -14.86 34.74 2.81
CA ASP A 35 -14.23 33.46 3.15
C ASP A 35 -13.58 33.43 4.54
N LEU A 36 -13.74 34.49 5.33
CA LEU A 36 -13.07 34.69 6.61
C LEU A 36 -14.04 34.63 7.80
N ILE A 37 -13.51 34.17 8.93
CA ILE A 37 -14.12 34.38 10.24
C ILE A 37 -13.90 35.85 10.62
N GLU A 38 -14.98 36.62 10.70
CA GLU A 38 -14.93 38.04 11.08
C GLU A 38 -14.92 38.21 12.60
N ALA A 39 -15.75 37.43 13.30
CA ALA A 39 -15.88 37.50 14.74
C ALA A 39 -16.37 36.19 15.36
N VAL A 40 -15.98 35.98 16.62
CA VAL A 40 -16.30 34.79 17.42
C VAL A 40 -16.58 35.22 18.86
N GLY A 41 -17.54 34.60 19.54
CA GLY A 41 -17.85 34.92 20.93
C GLY A 41 -19.22 34.43 21.40
N PRO A 42 -19.74 34.94 22.54
CA PRO A 42 -21.08 34.63 23.00
C PRO A 42 -22.15 35.03 21.99
N SER A 43 -23.19 34.21 21.80
CA SER A 43 -24.26 34.46 20.82
C SER A 43 -24.89 35.84 20.99
N SER A 44 -25.17 36.24 22.24
CA SER A 44 -25.78 37.53 22.55
C SER A 44 -24.95 38.73 22.07
N GLU A 45 -23.62 38.64 22.12
CA GLU A 45 -22.72 39.72 21.70
C GLU A 45 -22.61 39.78 20.17
N ILE A 46 -22.40 38.64 19.53
CA ILE A 46 -22.29 38.55 18.07
C ILE A 46 -23.61 38.95 17.40
N GLU A 47 -24.75 38.48 17.91
CA GLU A 47 -26.06 38.84 17.38
C GLU A 47 -26.39 40.32 17.61
N ALA A 48 -25.86 40.96 18.67
CA ALA A 48 -26.02 42.39 18.88
C ALA A 48 -25.16 43.23 17.92
N ALA A 49 -23.97 42.74 17.56
CA ALA A 49 -23.02 43.44 16.70
C ALA A 49 -23.26 43.24 15.19
N TYR A 50 -23.75 42.06 14.79
CA TYR A 50 -23.80 41.65 13.37
C TYR A 50 -25.21 41.26 12.90
N LYS A 51 -25.44 41.42 11.59
CA LYS A 51 -26.61 40.90 10.85
C LYS A 51 -26.12 40.13 9.62
N ALA A 52 -26.77 39.02 9.29
CA ALA A 52 -26.36 38.17 8.16
C ALA A 52 -27.47 37.96 7.13
N LYS A 53 -27.06 37.60 5.90
CA LYS A 53 -27.97 37.11 4.86
C LYS A 53 -28.51 35.72 5.21
N THR A 54 -27.67 34.88 5.80
CA THR A 54 -28.02 33.53 6.24
C THR A 54 -27.72 33.37 7.73
N VAL A 55 -28.70 32.90 8.50
CA VAL A 55 -28.55 32.60 9.93
C VAL A 55 -28.79 31.11 10.14
N ILE A 56 -27.79 30.42 10.70
CA ILE A 56 -27.82 29.00 11.01
C ILE A 56 -27.94 28.84 12.53
N ASN A 57 -29.12 28.44 12.98
CA ASN A 57 -29.33 28.14 14.39
C ASN A 57 -28.71 26.78 14.76
N CYS A 58 -27.69 26.82 15.60
CA CYS A 58 -26.90 25.69 16.08
C CYS A 58 -27.32 25.26 17.48
N LYS A 59 -28.52 25.63 17.95
CA LYS A 59 -29.06 25.14 19.22
C LYS A 59 -28.99 23.62 19.29
N ASN A 60 -28.54 23.13 20.44
CA ASN A 60 -28.26 21.72 20.71
C ASN A 60 -27.18 21.08 19.81
N CYS A 61 -26.38 21.87 19.11
CA CYS A 61 -25.23 21.40 18.33
C CYS A 61 -23.92 21.86 18.98
N ILE A 62 -22.83 21.20 18.60
CA ILE A 62 -21.46 21.65 18.85
C ILE A 62 -20.94 22.27 17.55
N ILE A 63 -20.30 23.44 17.64
CA ILE A 63 -19.62 24.10 16.52
C ILE A 63 -18.12 23.97 16.77
N SER A 64 -17.38 23.48 15.79
CA SER A 64 -15.93 23.25 15.88
C SER A 64 -15.24 23.67 14.59
N PRO A 65 -13.92 23.93 14.58
CA PRO A 65 -13.14 23.86 13.35
C PRO A 65 -13.48 22.59 12.60
N GLY A 66 -13.50 22.67 11.28
CA GLY A 66 -13.64 21.48 10.46
C GLY A 66 -12.51 20.49 10.72
N LEU A 67 -12.82 19.20 10.59
CA LEU A 67 -11.83 18.14 10.78
C LEU A 67 -10.80 18.20 9.64
N ILE A 68 -9.55 17.86 9.99
CA ILE A 68 -8.43 17.83 9.06
C ILE A 68 -7.91 16.40 8.98
N ASN A 69 -8.07 15.78 7.82
CA ASN A 69 -7.52 14.47 7.51
C ASN A 69 -6.07 14.64 7.01
N ALA A 70 -5.10 14.37 7.87
CA ALA A 70 -3.69 14.67 7.61
C ALA A 70 -3.01 13.74 6.60
N HIS A 71 -3.66 12.64 6.19
CA HIS A 71 -3.13 11.73 5.18
C HIS A 71 -4.24 10.81 4.63
N THR A 72 -4.37 10.74 3.30
CA THR A 72 -5.25 9.79 2.61
C THR A 72 -4.77 9.51 1.17
N HIS A 73 -5.48 8.60 0.50
CA HIS A 73 -5.43 8.30 -0.92
C HIS A 73 -6.86 8.32 -1.47
N ALA A 74 -7.41 9.51 -1.70
CA ALA A 74 -8.82 9.76 -1.95
C ALA A 74 -9.41 8.95 -3.13
N PRO A 75 -8.73 8.81 -4.28
CA PRO A 75 -9.22 7.96 -5.37
C PRO A 75 -9.41 6.48 -5.00
N MET A 76 -8.71 5.97 -3.98
CA MET A 76 -8.83 4.58 -3.53
C MET A 76 -10.18 4.28 -2.87
N THR A 77 -11.08 5.25 -2.70
CA THR A 77 -12.50 4.98 -2.41
C THR A 77 -13.12 3.97 -3.41
N LEU A 78 -12.64 3.94 -4.66
CA LEU A 78 -13.06 2.99 -5.68
C LEU A 78 -12.48 1.57 -5.49
N LEU A 79 -11.51 1.41 -4.60
CA LEU A 79 -10.86 0.15 -4.24
C LEU A 79 -11.29 -0.36 -2.86
N ARG A 80 -12.27 0.29 -2.24
CA ARG A 80 -12.75 -0.06 -0.90
C ARG A 80 -13.23 -1.50 -0.84
N GLY A 81 -12.68 -2.26 0.11
CA GLY A 81 -13.05 -3.66 0.36
C GLY A 81 -12.71 -4.62 -0.79
N LEU A 82 -11.79 -4.24 -1.67
CA LEU A 82 -11.45 -5.05 -2.85
C LEU A 82 -10.67 -6.31 -2.48
N ALA A 83 -9.70 -6.19 -1.58
CA ALA A 83 -8.89 -7.29 -1.07
C ALA A 83 -8.48 -6.99 0.36
N ASP A 84 -9.01 -7.74 1.32
CA ASP A 84 -8.76 -7.58 2.76
C ASP A 84 -8.11 -8.82 3.36
N ASP A 85 -7.60 -8.69 4.59
CA ASP A 85 -6.98 -9.78 5.37
C ASP A 85 -5.78 -10.44 4.69
N LEU A 86 -4.99 -9.62 3.99
CA LEU A 86 -3.74 -10.01 3.33
C LEU A 86 -2.56 -9.27 3.96
N ARG A 87 -1.37 -9.89 3.93
CA ARG A 87 -0.14 -9.19 4.29
C ARG A 87 0.10 -8.02 3.32
N LEU A 88 0.68 -6.92 3.81
CA LEU A 88 0.89 -5.68 3.03
C LEU A 88 1.51 -5.93 1.65
N ASP A 89 2.53 -6.77 1.55
CA ASP A 89 3.17 -7.06 0.26
C ASP A 89 2.26 -7.85 -0.70
N VAL A 90 1.49 -8.82 -0.21
CA VAL A 90 0.50 -9.58 -1.01
C VAL A 90 -0.64 -8.67 -1.45
N TRP A 91 -1.13 -7.81 -0.56
CA TRP A 91 -2.15 -6.81 -0.86
C TRP A 91 -1.68 -5.83 -1.93
N LEU A 92 -0.50 -5.21 -1.73
CA LEU A 92 0.05 -4.18 -2.59
C LEU A 92 0.42 -4.73 -3.97
N TYR A 93 1.32 -5.73 -4.02
CA TYR A 93 1.83 -6.27 -5.29
C TYR A 93 0.84 -7.21 -5.97
N GLY A 94 0.07 -7.97 -5.19
CA GLY A 94 -0.84 -8.97 -5.73
C GLY A 94 -2.18 -8.39 -6.20
N TYR A 95 -2.68 -7.31 -5.57
CA TYR A 95 -4.03 -6.80 -5.83
C TYR A 95 -4.03 -5.31 -6.19
N MET A 96 -3.48 -4.43 -5.36
CA MET A 96 -3.57 -2.98 -5.57
C MET A 96 -2.83 -2.54 -6.83
N MET A 97 -1.51 -2.72 -6.92
CA MET A 97 -0.71 -2.25 -8.06
C MET A 97 -1.19 -2.79 -9.42
N PRO A 98 -1.59 -4.07 -9.56
CA PRO A 98 -2.16 -4.55 -10.82
C PRO A 98 -3.48 -3.87 -11.21
N VAL A 99 -4.35 -3.58 -10.23
CA VAL A 99 -5.61 -2.87 -10.48
C VAL A 99 -5.33 -1.41 -10.78
N GLU A 100 -4.42 -0.77 -10.05
CA GLU A 100 -4.02 0.60 -10.29
C GLU A 100 -3.45 0.77 -11.70
N ARG A 101 -2.54 -0.11 -12.12
CA ARG A 101 -1.94 -0.08 -13.47
C ARG A 101 -2.99 -0.17 -14.59
N GLU A 102 -4.05 -0.94 -14.39
CA GLU A 102 -5.08 -1.16 -15.41
C GLU A 102 -6.17 -0.06 -15.38
N PHE A 103 -6.53 0.44 -14.20
CA PHE A 103 -7.73 1.27 -14.01
C PHE A 103 -7.47 2.70 -13.59
N VAL A 104 -6.32 3.01 -12.98
CA VAL A 104 -5.99 4.39 -12.59
C VAL A 104 -5.71 5.19 -13.85
N GLY A 105 -6.42 6.31 -13.94
CA GLY A 105 -6.44 7.23 -15.06
C GLY A 105 -7.33 8.41 -14.68
N ASN A 106 -7.38 9.46 -15.51
CA ASN A 106 -8.07 10.71 -15.18
C ASN A 106 -9.49 10.50 -14.64
N ASN A 107 -10.31 9.67 -15.30
CA ASN A 107 -11.69 9.42 -14.86
C ASN A 107 -11.78 8.64 -13.54
N PHE A 108 -10.85 7.73 -13.27
CA PHE A 108 -10.77 7.02 -12.00
C PHE A 108 -10.46 8.00 -10.87
N CYS A 109 -9.41 8.81 -11.04
CA CYS A 109 -8.98 9.79 -10.05
C CYS A 109 -10.07 10.83 -9.78
N TYR A 110 -10.73 11.35 -10.82
CA TYR A 110 -11.83 12.29 -10.67
C TYR A 110 -13.04 11.70 -9.92
N ILE A 111 -13.56 10.54 -10.36
CA ILE A 111 -14.77 9.95 -9.76
C ILE A 111 -14.49 9.45 -8.34
N GLY A 112 -13.32 8.84 -8.11
CA GLY A 112 -12.91 8.40 -6.77
C GLY A 112 -12.74 9.57 -5.82
N THR A 113 -12.12 10.66 -6.26
CA THR A 113 -12.00 11.88 -5.43
C THR A 113 -13.36 12.51 -5.16
N MET A 114 -14.27 12.60 -6.15
CA MET A 114 -15.63 13.11 -5.91
C MET A 114 -16.40 12.25 -4.89
N LEU A 115 -16.21 10.93 -4.91
CA LEU A 115 -16.79 10.02 -3.92
C LEU A 115 -16.19 10.26 -2.52
N ALA A 116 -14.87 10.41 -2.45
CA ALA A 116 -14.14 10.74 -1.22
C ALA A 116 -14.59 12.08 -0.64
N CYS A 117 -14.68 13.14 -1.44
CA CYS A 117 -15.17 14.44 -1.01
C CYS A 117 -16.61 14.36 -0.50
N ALA A 118 -17.49 13.58 -1.14
CA ALA A 118 -18.85 13.39 -0.65
C ALA A 118 -18.85 12.76 0.75
N GLU A 119 -18.08 11.69 0.97
CA GLU A 119 -17.94 11.04 2.27
C GLU A 119 -17.31 11.96 3.33
N MET A 120 -16.22 12.64 2.98
CA MET A 120 -15.49 13.56 3.86
C MET A 120 -16.36 14.75 4.30
N ILE A 121 -17.11 15.37 3.38
CA ILE A 121 -18.06 16.44 3.74
C ILE A 121 -19.13 15.88 4.69
N ARG A 122 -19.61 14.65 4.46
CA ARG A 122 -20.59 14.02 5.36
C ARG A 122 -20.03 13.73 6.74
N SER A 123 -18.74 13.42 6.86
CA SER A 123 -18.07 13.13 8.12
C SER A 123 -17.47 14.36 8.79
N GLY A 124 -17.69 15.57 8.25
CA GLY A 124 -17.27 16.83 8.90
C GLY A 124 -15.81 17.20 8.64
N ILE A 125 -15.18 16.56 7.67
CA ILE A 125 -13.86 16.90 7.17
C ILE A 125 -13.99 18.10 6.23
N THR A 126 -13.10 19.07 6.41
CA THR A 126 -13.04 20.30 5.61
C THR A 126 -11.74 20.43 4.83
N THR A 127 -10.68 19.80 5.35
CA THR A 127 -9.35 19.76 4.76
C THR A 127 -8.82 18.34 4.76
N PHE A 128 -8.18 17.92 3.67
CA PHE A 128 -7.44 16.67 3.62
C PHE A 128 -6.07 16.85 2.96
N ASN A 129 -5.14 15.96 3.26
CA ASN A 129 -3.83 15.88 2.61
C ASN A 129 -3.75 14.55 1.86
N ASP A 130 -3.70 14.62 0.53
CA ASP A 130 -3.69 13.48 -0.37
C ASP A 130 -2.30 13.26 -0.95
N MET A 131 -2.04 12.02 -1.35
CA MET A 131 -1.00 11.73 -2.32
C MET A 131 -1.44 10.60 -3.24
N TYR A 132 -1.58 10.89 -4.52
CA TYR A 132 -1.96 9.88 -5.51
C TYR A 132 -1.37 10.22 -6.88
N TYR A 133 -1.96 9.65 -7.92
CA TYR A 133 -1.61 9.85 -9.33
C TYR A 133 -2.64 10.75 -10.02
N HIS A 134 -2.27 11.37 -11.14
CA HIS A 134 -3.10 12.31 -11.89
C HIS A 134 -3.65 13.45 -11.00
N GLU A 135 -2.79 14.08 -10.19
CA GLU A 135 -3.22 15.06 -9.17
C GLU A 135 -3.98 16.26 -9.72
N SER A 136 -3.79 16.67 -10.98
CA SER A 136 -4.63 17.72 -11.59
C SER A 136 -6.12 17.34 -11.60
N GLU A 137 -6.47 16.04 -11.74
CA GLU A 137 -7.88 15.59 -11.69
C GLU A 137 -8.41 15.48 -10.26
N VAL A 138 -7.54 15.12 -9.31
CA VAL A 138 -7.85 15.15 -7.87
C VAL A 138 -8.11 16.58 -7.43
N ALA A 139 -7.25 17.52 -7.82
CA ALA A 139 -7.41 18.95 -7.56
C ALA A 139 -8.67 19.53 -8.19
N ARG A 140 -8.97 19.15 -9.43
CA ARG A 140 -10.21 19.54 -10.12
C ARG A 140 -11.44 19.05 -9.38
N ALA A 141 -11.53 17.76 -9.05
CA ALA A 141 -12.63 17.20 -8.28
C ALA A 141 -12.79 17.89 -6.91
N THR A 142 -11.68 18.09 -6.21
CA THR A 142 -11.65 18.72 -4.88
C THR A 142 -12.15 20.16 -4.92
N SER A 143 -11.68 20.95 -5.88
CA SER A 143 -12.10 22.35 -6.08
C SER A 143 -13.58 22.45 -6.47
N GLU A 144 -14.05 21.58 -7.37
CA GLU A 144 -15.46 21.51 -7.77
C GLU A 144 -16.38 21.12 -6.58
N ALA A 145 -15.95 20.16 -5.76
CA ALA A 145 -16.62 19.80 -4.50
C ALA A 145 -16.62 20.95 -3.48
N GLY A 146 -15.65 21.86 -3.57
CA GLY A 146 -15.49 23.04 -2.71
C GLY A 146 -14.66 22.79 -1.45
N MET A 147 -13.90 21.69 -1.40
CA MET A 147 -13.06 21.32 -0.26
C MET A 147 -11.67 21.93 -0.33
N ARG A 148 -10.99 22.05 0.82
CA ARG A 148 -9.57 22.42 0.89
C ARG A 148 -8.72 21.16 0.85
N ALA A 149 -7.60 21.19 0.15
CA ALA A 149 -6.65 20.08 0.22
C ALA A 149 -5.20 20.48 0.00
N ILE A 150 -4.31 19.71 0.60
CA ILE A 150 -2.90 19.61 0.21
C ILE A 150 -2.82 18.38 -0.68
N LEU A 151 -2.32 18.52 -1.90
CA LEU A 151 -2.39 17.46 -2.91
C LEU A 151 -0.99 17.16 -3.45
N GLY A 152 -0.51 15.94 -3.21
CA GLY A 152 0.86 15.54 -3.47
C GLY A 152 1.01 14.67 -4.70
N GLN A 153 1.67 15.15 -5.76
CA GLN A 153 1.92 14.33 -6.95
C GLN A 153 2.91 13.22 -6.62
N THR A 154 2.46 11.97 -6.72
CA THR A 154 3.26 10.80 -6.36
C THR A 154 4.40 10.59 -7.33
N ILE A 155 5.60 10.35 -6.78
CA ILE A 155 6.83 10.07 -7.54
C ILE A 155 7.46 8.76 -7.03
N LEU A 156 7.78 7.87 -7.96
CA LEU A 156 8.30 6.52 -7.71
C LEU A 156 9.54 6.24 -8.58
N LYS A 157 10.51 5.47 -8.08
CA LYS A 157 11.69 5.05 -8.85
C LYS A 157 11.39 4.11 -10.03
N PHE A 158 10.14 3.64 -10.15
CA PHE A 158 9.66 2.71 -11.16
C PHE A 158 8.35 3.26 -11.77
N PRO A 159 7.89 2.76 -12.94
CA PRO A 159 6.72 3.32 -13.63
C PRO A 159 5.47 3.41 -12.73
N SER A 160 4.75 4.53 -12.82
CA SER A 160 3.48 4.81 -12.15
C SER A 160 2.33 4.83 -13.18
N PRO A 161 1.05 4.84 -12.74
CA PRO A 161 -0.09 4.94 -13.66
C PRO A 161 -0.06 6.14 -14.62
N ASP A 162 0.53 7.26 -14.20
CA ASP A 162 0.59 8.51 -14.96
C ASP A 162 1.95 8.79 -15.62
N ALA A 163 3.01 8.05 -15.29
CA ALA A 163 4.36 8.30 -15.81
C ALA A 163 5.14 7.00 -16.04
N THR A 164 5.90 6.95 -17.14
CA THR A 164 6.69 5.76 -17.49
C THR A 164 8.00 5.66 -16.70
N ASN A 165 8.46 6.76 -16.13
CA ASN A 165 9.70 6.88 -15.37
C ASN A 165 9.61 8.09 -14.42
N TYR A 166 10.55 8.20 -13.47
CA TYR A 166 10.48 9.26 -12.45
C TYR A 166 10.78 10.66 -13.01
N ASP A 167 11.51 10.80 -14.12
CA ASP A 167 11.77 12.13 -14.73
C ASP A 167 10.47 12.72 -15.27
N GLU A 168 9.63 11.90 -15.93
CA GLU A 168 8.27 12.28 -16.32
C GLU A 168 7.39 12.60 -15.10
N SER A 169 7.44 11.82 -14.02
CA SER A 169 6.69 12.13 -12.79
C SER A 169 7.09 13.48 -12.19
N ILE A 170 8.37 13.82 -12.22
CA ILE A 170 8.88 15.11 -11.74
C ILE A 170 8.38 16.26 -12.62
N GLU A 171 8.38 16.10 -13.94
CA GLU A 171 7.83 17.09 -14.86
C GLU A 171 6.32 17.29 -14.64
N TYR A 172 5.57 16.19 -14.47
CA TYR A 172 4.15 16.28 -14.10
C TYR A 172 3.93 16.99 -12.77
N CYS A 173 4.74 16.69 -11.75
CA CYS A 173 4.67 17.35 -10.46
C CYS A 173 4.92 18.85 -10.58
N ARG A 174 5.93 19.27 -11.36
CA ARG A 174 6.21 20.69 -11.64
C ARG A 174 5.02 21.36 -12.32
N ASN A 175 4.49 20.77 -13.39
CA ASN A 175 3.35 21.33 -14.13
C ASN A 175 2.11 21.45 -13.22
N PHE A 176 1.86 20.45 -12.38
CA PHE A 176 0.79 20.47 -11.40
C PHE A 176 0.97 21.60 -10.37
N ILE A 177 2.17 21.77 -9.83
CA ILE A 177 2.49 22.88 -8.92
C ILE A 177 2.21 24.20 -9.61
N GLU A 178 2.75 24.42 -10.81
CA GLU A 178 2.58 25.68 -11.55
C GLU A 178 1.12 26.01 -11.88
N GLU A 179 0.32 24.99 -12.21
CA GLU A 179 -1.11 25.14 -12.51
C GLU A 179 -1.92 25.57 -11.28
N TRP A 180 -1.65 24.95 -10.12
CA TRP A 180 -2.48 25.08 -8.92
C TRP A 180 -1.90 26.04 -7.87
N LEU A 181 -0.69 26.58 -8.09
CA LEU A 181 -0.08 27.56 -7.21
C LEU A 181 -1.00 28.77 -7.05
N ASN A 182 -1.25 29.18 -5.79
CA ASN A 182 -2.15 30.28 -5.40
C ASN A 182 -3.66 30.00 -5.55
N HIS A 183 -4.09 28.77 -5.85
CA HIS A 183 -5.50 28.44 -5.80
C HIS A 183 -6.04 28.58 -4.35
N PRO A 184 -7.24 29.17 -4.12
CA PRO A 184 -7.72 29.47 -2.76
C PRO A 184 -7.99 28.24 -1.87
N LEU A 185 -8.15 27.07 -2.49
CA LEU A 185 -8.47 25.80 -1.82
C LEU A 185 -7.41 24.71 -1.98
N ILE A 186 -6.56 24.79 -3.00
CA ILE A 186 -5.63 23.72 -3.34
C ILE A 186 -4.22 24.20 -3.05
N ILE A 187 -3.49 23.40 -2.28
CA ILE A 187 -2.07 23.60 -1.99
C ILE A 187 -1.33 22.43 -2.65
N PRO A 188 -0.64 22.65 -3.79
CA PRO A 188 0.11 21.58 -4.42
C PRO A 188 1.29 21.17 -3.53
N SER A 189 1.72 19.91 -3.63
CA SER A 189 2.78 19.29 -2.83
C SER A 189 3.57 18.30 -3.69
N VAL A 190 4.82 18.04 -3.30
CA VAL A 190 5.67 17.00 -3.92
C VAL A 190 5.56 15.74 -3.08
N ALA A 191 5.25 14.58 -3.67
CA ALA A 191 5.06 13.35 -2.91
C ALA A 191 5.94 12.18 -3.36
N PRO A 192 7.25 12.15 -3.02
CA PRO A 192 8.01 10.91 -3.13
C PRO A 192 7.36 9.85 -2.23
N HIS A 193 7.00 8.70 -2.81
CA HIS A 193 6.11 7.74 -2.11
C HIS A 193 6.67 7.28 -0.75
N ALA A 194 7.86 6.67 -0.72
CA ALA A 194 8.48 6.16 0.50
C ALA A 194 10.00 5.97 0.29
N PRO A 195 10.81 5.88 1.36
CA PRO A 195 12.25 5.66 1.27
C PRO A 195 12.63 4.43 0.43
N TYR A 196 11.91 3.33 0.56
CA TYR A 196 12.19 2.08 -0.15
C TYR A 196 11.77 2.11 -1.64
N THR A 197 10.95 3.07 -2.06
CA THR A 197 10.56 3.29 -3.46
C THR A 197 11.23 4.52 -4.09
N ALA A 198 12.19 5.11 -3.40
CA ALA A 198 12.97 6.26 -3.86
C ALA A 198 14.44 5.93 -4.10
N THR A 199 15.12 6.74 -4.91
CA THR A 199 16.58 6.79 -4.99
C THR A 199 17.10 8.07 -4.33
N PRO A 200 18.36 8.13 -3.88
CA PRO A 200 18.94 9.36 -3.33
C PRO A 200 18.85 10.58 -4.25
N ASP A 201 19.08 10.39 -5.56
CA ASP A 201 19.03 11.49 -6.52
C ASP A 201 17.59 11.95 -6.77
N MET A 202 16.63 11.02 -6.83
CA MET A 202 15.20 11.35 -6.91
C MET A 202 14.76 12.19 -5.71
N LEU A 203 15.15 11.83 -4.48
CA LEU A 203 14.82 12.59 -3.28
C LEU A 203 15.37 14.02 -3.33
N LYS A 204 16.63 14.20 -3.75
CA LYS A 204 17.22 15.54 -3.88
C LYS A 204 16.46 16.41 -4.89
N ILE A 205 16.00 15.84 -6.00
CA ILE A 205 15.20 16.56 -6.98
C ILE A 205 13.83 16.93 -6.39
N CYS A 206 13.18 16.02 -5.66
CA CYS A 206 11.92 16.32 -4.96
C CYS A 206 12.08 17.47 -3.94
N VAL A 207 13.15 17.45 -3.15
CA VAL A 207 13.47 18.50 -2.16
C VAL A 207 13.72 19.83 -2.86
N ALA A 208 14.52 19.83 -3.92
CA ALA A 208 14.81 21.03 -4.70
C ALA A 208 13.52 21.63 -5.28
N LEU A 209 12.64 20.80 -5.83
CA LEU A 209 11.34 21.22 -6.36
C LEU A 209 10.42 21.80 -5.27
N ALA A 210 10.30 21.11 -4.13
CA ALA A 210 9.47 21.58 -3.01
C ALA A 210 9.98 22.93 -2.47
N THR A 211 11.30 23.09 -2.36
CA THR A 211 11.95 24.32 -1.88
C THR A 211 11.84 25.46 -2.90
N GLU A 212 11.97 25.16 -4.20
CA GLU A 212 11.86 26.14 -5.29
C GLU A 212 10.51 26.87 -5.28
N TYR A 213 9.42 26.13 -5.08
CA TYR A 213 8.05 26.68 -5.05
C TYR A 213 7.51 26.96 -3.64
N ASP A 214 8.30 26.71 -2.58
CA ASP A 214 7.91 26.83 -1.17
C ASP A 214 6.67 25.99 -0.77
N VAL A 215 6.52 24.81 -1.39
CA VAL A 215 5.41 23.88 -1.19
C VAL A 215 5.77 22.72 -0.23
N PRO A 216 4.78 22.06 0.40
CA PRO A 216 5.03 20.88 1.22
C PRO A 216 5.66 19.71 0.45
N LEU A 217 6.30 18.81 1.21
CA LEU A 217 6.75 17.51 0.73
C LEU A 217 6.11 16.42 1.58
N HIS A 218 5.34 15.53 0.97
CA HIS A 218 4.56 14.48 1.65
C HIS A 218 5.10 13.08 1.37
N ILE A 219 5.44 12.30 2.40
CA ILE A 219 6.10 10.98 2.26
C ILE A 219 5.72 10.02 3.39
N HIS A 220 5.62 8.71 3.09
CA HIS A 220 5.48 7.67 4.12
C HIS A 220 6.83 7.39 4.80
N VAL A 221 6.87 7.39 6.13
CA VAL A 221 8.13 7.26 6.90
C VAL A 221 7.97 6.28 8.05
N ALA A 222 8.87 5.29 8.12
CA ALA A 222 8.98 4.34 9.23
C ALA A 222 7.64 3.67 9.59
N GLU A 223 6.89 3.26 8.56
CA GLU A 223 5.58 2.63 8.70
C GLU A 223 5.71 1.24 9.31
N THR A 224 6.72 0.46 8.88
CA THR A 224 6.89 -0.94 9.32
C THR A 224 8.25 -1.21 9.94
N ALA A 225 8.31 -2.16 10.87
CA ALA A 225 9.59 -2.62 11.44
C ALA A 225 10.51 -3.22 10.37
N LEU A 226 9.91 -3.80 9.31
CA LEU A 226 10.66 -4.35 8.17
C LEU A 226 11.35 -3.23 7.38
N GLU A 227 10.69 -2.09 7.17
CA GLU A 227 11.29 -0.91 6.54
C GLU A 227 12.55 -0.46 7.29
N GLN A 228 12.46 -0.31 8.62
CA GLN A 228 13.60 0.06 9.45
C GLN A 228 14.74 -0.96 9.37
N LYS A 229 14.42 -2.26 9.42
CA LYS A 229 15.42 -3.33 9.27
C LYS A 229 16.08 -3.32 7.90
N ASN A 230 15.31 -3.09 6.84
CA ASN A 230 15.82 -3.04 5.47
C ASN A 230 16.72 -1.81 5.26
N SER A 231 16.34 -0.65 5.81
CA SER A 231 17.18 0.55 5.79
C SER A 231 18.52 0.29 6.49
N LEU A 232 18.50 -0.31 7.67
CA LEU A 232 19.72 -0.63 8.41
C LEU A 232 20.61 -1.61 7.64
N ALA A 233 20.02 -2.64 7.02
CA ALA A 233 20.77 -3.62 6.23
C ALA A 233 21.38 -3.02 4.95
N ALA A 234 20.67 -2.12 4.28
CA ALA A 234 21.12 -1.54 3.01
C ALA A 234 22.08 -0.36 3.19
N TYR A 235 21.87 0.47 4.22
CA TYR A 235 22.53 1.76 4.37
C TYR A 235 23.27 1.94 5.70
N ASN A 236 23.22 0.94 6.58
CA ASN A 236 23.80 1.01 7.93
C ASN A 236 23.24 2.16 8.79
N THR A 237 22.01 2.59 8.50
CA THR A 237 21.28 3.62 9.25
C THR A 237 19.77 3.36 9.18
N THR A 238 19.02 3.85 10.18
CA THR A 238 17.56 3.84 10.18
C THR A 238 16.99 4.88 9.22
N VAL A 239 15.68 4.82 8.99
CA VAL A 239 14.99 5.58 7.95
C VAL A 239 15.16 7.09 8.10
N VAL A 240 14.90 7.65 9.29
CA VAL A 240 14.89 9.11 9.46
C VAL A 240 16.28 9.74 9.27
N PRO A 241 17.38 9.22 9.86
CA PRO A 241 18.71 9.75 9.60
C PRO A 241 19.18 9.54 8.15
N TRP A 242 18.68 8.51 7.47
CA TRP A 242 18.94 8.32 6.04
C TRP A 242 18.28 9.42 5.19
N LEU A 243 17.03 9.79 5.51
CA LEU A 243 16.35 10.91 4.84
C LEU A 243 17.04 12.24 5.11
N ASP A 244 17.51 12.45 6.35
CA ASP A 244 18.27 13.63 6.76
C ASP A 244 19.60 13.76 5.99
N GLN A 245 20.32 12.65 5.79
CA GLN A 245 21.56 12.63 4.99
C GLN A 245 21.37 13.15 3.56
N TYR A 246 20.16 13.03 3.00
CA TYR A 246 19.81 13.54 1.67
C TYR A 246 18.98 14.82 1.73
N ASN A 247 19.03 15.53 2.86
CA ASN A 247 18.43 16.83 3.08
C ASN A 247 16.91 16.86 2.86
N LEU A 248 16.20 15.73 3.08
CA LEU A 248 14.75 15.69 2.93
C LEU A 248 14.08 16.82 3.74
N PHE A 249 14.59 17.05 4.94
CA PHE A 249 14.07 17.99 5.91
C PHE A 249 14.47 19.45 5.67
N ASP A 250 15.13 19.77 4.55
CA ASP A 250 15.25 21.16 4.07
C ASP A 250 13.91 21.67 3.52
N ALA A 251 12.99 20.77 3.14
CA ALA A 251 11.63 21.07 2.73
C ALA A 251 10.64 21.03 3.92
N LYS A 252 9.42 21.56 3.72
CA LYS A 252 8.31 21.46 4.68
C LYS A 252 7.73 20.04 4.66
N VAL A 253 8.37 19.12 5.37
CA VAL A 253 8.02 17.68 5.36
C VAL A 253 6.74 17.40 6.15
N ILE A 254 5.90 16.54 5.56
CA ILE A 254 4.77 15.85 6.17
C ILE A 254 5.06 14.34 6.08
N ALA A 255 5.28 13.70 7.22
CA ALA A 255 5.65 12.30 7.35
C ALA A 255 4.44 11.45 7.78
N ALA A 256 3.94 10.61 6.88
CA ALA A 256 2.84 9.70 7.18
C ALA A 256 3.29 8.47 7.99
N HIS A 257 2.39 7.95 8.81
CA HIS A 257 2.52 6.80 9.72
C HIS A 257 3.42 7.01 10.94
N CYS A 258 4.74 7.09 10.75
CA CYS A 258 5.73 7.26 11.81
C CYS A 258 5.59 6.24 12.97
N VAL A 259 5.31 4.98 12.64
CA VAL A 259 5.02 3.93 13.63
C VAL A 259 6.27 3.50 14.38
N HIS A 260 7.36 3.26 13.66
CA HIS A 260 8.61 2.70 14.20
C HIS A 260 9.70 3.76 14.31
N LEU A 261 9.43 4.82 15.06
CA LEU A 261 10.43 5.85 15.35
C LEU A 261 11.17 5.59 16.65
N GLN A 262 12.49 5.76 16.60
CA GLN A 262 13.35 5.87 17.78
C GLN A 262 13.33 7.29 18.35
N GLU A 263 13.77 7.45 19.60
CA GLU A 263 13.74 8.75 20.29
C GLU A 263 14.64 9.80 19.64
N ASN A 264 15.83 9.41 19.18
CA ASN A 264 16.72 10.27 18.42
C ASN A 264 16.11 10.71 17.08
N GLU A 265 15.34 9.83 16.42
CA GLU A 265 14.62 10.16 15.18
C GLU A 265 13.51 11.18 15.44
N MET A 266 12.74 11.00 16.53
CA MET A 266 11.74 11.98 16.95
C MET A 266 12.37 13.35 17.27
N TYR A 267 13.52 13.38 17.94
CA TYR A 267 14.26 14.63 18.20
C TYR A 267 14.73 15.30 16.91
N MET A 268 15.22 14.53 15.93
CA MET A 268 15.61 15.04 14.62
C MET A 268 14.41 15.66 13.90
N MET A 269 13.31 14.92 13.80
CA MET A 269 12.07 15.41 13.19
C MET A 269 11.53 16.67 13.88
N HIS A 270 11.60 16.76 15.22
CA HIS A 270 11.25 17.96 15.96
C HIS A 270 12.12 19.16 15.59
N ASN A 271 13.45 18.99 15.55
CA ASN A 271 14.38 20.07 15.21
C ASN A 271 14.16 20.61 13.78
N HIS A 272 13.74 19.74 12.87
CA HIS A 272 13.37 20.11 11.51
C HIS A 272 11.91 20.58 11.35
N GLN A 273 11.14 20.60 12.43
CA GLN A 273 9.71 20.94 12.42
C GLN A 273 8.89 20.08 11.46
N ALA A 274 9.28 18.81 11.26
CA ALA A 274 8.54 17.89 10.40
C ALA A 274 7.14 17.61 11.00
N GLY A 275 6.11 17.66 10.16
CA GLY A 275 4.77 17.28 10.53
C GLY A 275 4.58 15.77 10.46
N ILE A 276 3.71 15.21 11.31
CA ILE A 276 3.39 13.79 11.33
C ILE A 276 1.91 13.58 11.04
N ALA A 277 1.57 12.62 10.18
CA ALA A 277 0.21 12.15 9.97
C ALA A 277 0.03 10.72 10.53
N HIS A 278 -0.55 10.61 11.72
CA HIS A 278 -0.83 9.34 12.38
C HIS A 278 -2.09 8.67 11.81
N CYS A 279 -1.96 7.47 11.26
CA CYS A 279 -3.06 6.73 10.62
C CYS A 279 -3.42 5.44 11.40
N PRO A 280 -4.15 5.52 12.52
CA PRO A 280 -4.27 4.39 13.45
C PRO A 280 -4.99 3.17 12.86
N SER A 281 -6.10 3.32 12.14
CA SER A 281 -6.82 2.14 11.60
C SER A 281 -5.99 1.41 10.55
N SER A 282 -5.36 2.15 9.63
CA SER A 282 -4.46 1.55 8.63
C SER A 282 -3.29 0.82 9.28
N ASN A 283 -2.63 1.47 10.24
CA ASN A 283 -1.50 0.85 10.94
C ASN A 283 -1.88 -0.45 11.65
N LEU A 284 -3.11 -0.56 12.18
CA LEU A 284 -3.61 -1.79 12.79
C LEU A 284 -4.03 -2.83 11.74
N LYS A 285 -4.76 -2.42 10.70
CA LYS A 285 -5.30 -3.31 9.67
C LYS A 285 -4.20 -3.99 8.87
N LEU A 286 -3.11 -3.28 8.59
CA LEU A 286 -1.92 -3.82 7.92
C LEU A 286 -0.92 -4.48 8.89
N ALA A 287 -1.21 -4.48 10.20
CA ALA A 287 -0.32 -4.92 11.26
C ALA A 287 1.05 -4.21 11.24
N SER A 288 1.08 -2.96 10.80
CA SER A 288 2.27 -2.10 10.81
C SER A 288 2.70 -1.81 12.25
N GLY A 289 1.77 -1.53 13.16
CA GLY A 289 2.05 -1.36 14.59
C GLY A 289 1.27 -0.21 15.25
N VAL A 290 1.75 0.28 16.39
CA VAL A 290 1.14 1.43 17.10
C VAL A 290 2.19 2.51 17.31
N ALA A 291 1.99 3.66 16.66
CA ALA A 291 2.88 4.81 16.79
C ALA A 291 2.88 5.36 18.24
N PRO A 292 4.04 5.78 18.79
CA PRO A 292 4.14 6.36 20.14
C PRO A 292 3.67 7.84 20.19
N VAL A 293 2.43 8.10 19.76
CA VAL A 293 1.87 9.45 19.58
C VAL A 293 1.95 10.31 20.83
N GLN A 294 1.65 9.74 22.01
CA GLN A 294 1.73 10.52 23.26
C GLN A 294 3.16 11.03 23.50
N LYS A 295 4.17 10.19 23.25
CA LYS A 295 5.57 10.58 23.37
C LYS A 295 5.96 11.66 22.36
N MET A 296 5.47 11.55 21.12
CA MET A 296 5.70 12.57 20.09
C MET A 296 5.13 13.94 20.51
N VAL A 297 3.90 13.95 21.04
CA VAL A 297 3.24 15.17 21.55
C VAL A 297 4.02 15.74 22.74
N ASP A 298 4.46 14.92 23.68
CA ASP A 298 5.25 15.38 24.85
C ASP A 298 6.62 15.94 24.45
N MET A 299 7.20 15.47 23.34
CA MET A 299 8.43 16.00 22.75
C MET A 299 8.20 17.27 21.91
N GLY A 300 6.95 17.69 21.71
CA GLY A 300 6.60 18.90 20.95
C GLY A 300 6.61 18.71 19.44
N LEU A 301 6.46 17.48 18.93
CA LEU A 301 6.21 17.26 17.50
C LEU A 301 4.77 17.65 17.14
N HIS A 302 4.58 18.15 15.92
CA HIS A 302 3.25 18.42 15.37
C HIS A 302 2.68 17.14 14.78
N VAL A 303 1.63 16.61 15.42
CA VAL A 303 0.97 15.37 15.00
C VAL A 303 -0.47 15.67 14.59
N GLY A 304 -0.81 15.32 13.36
CA GLY A 304 -2.17 15.22 12.85
C GLY A 304 -2.66 13.78 12.80
N ILE A 305 -3.95 13.58 12.55
CA ILE A 305 -4.54 12.25 12.34
C ILE A 305 -4.95 12.13 10.87
N GLY A 306 -4.63 11.00 10.26
CA GLY A 306 -5.00 10.65 8.90
C GLY A 306 -5.82 9.37 8.86
N THR A 307 -6.58 9.17 7.80
CA THR A 307 -7.35 7.93 7.58
C THR A 307 -6.57 6.90 6.76
N ASP A 308 -5.55 7.34 6.01
CA ASP A 308 -5.00 6.60 4.87
C ASP A 308 -6.09 6.36 3.79
N GLY A 309 -5.81 5.55 2.78
CA GLY A 309 -6.73 5.15 1.72
C GLY A 309 -7.82 4.17 2.21
N PRO A 310 -9.06 4.24 1.68
CA PRO A 310 -10.15 3.33 2.06
C PRO A 310 -9.95 1.85 1.67
N ALA A 311 -8.82 1.49 1.07
CA ALA A 311 -8.46 0.10 0.83
C ALA A 311 -7.67 -0.52 2.01
N SER A 312 -7.13 0.30 2.91
CA SER A 312 -6.40 -0.10 4.12
C SER A 312 -7.05 0.41 5.42
N ASN A 313 -8.22 1.07 5.38
CA ASN A 313 -8.94 1.56 6.56
C ASN A 313 -10.16 0.71 7.00
N ASN A 314 -11.37 0.82 6.41
CA ASN A 314 -11.72 1.11 5.01
C ASN A 314 -12.75 2.27 4.85
N ASP A 315 -12.76 3.29 5.71
CA ASP A 315 -13.56 4.51 5.52
C ASP A 315 -12.77 5.81 5.70
N LEU A 316 -13.46 6.94 5.52
CA LEU A 316 -12.91 8.29 5.73
C LEU A 316 -13.59 8.99 6.94
N ASP A 317 -13.77 8.26 8.07
CA ASP A 317 -14.36 8.77 9.31
C ASP A 317 -13.30 9.22 10.34
N MET A 318 -13.06 10.54 10.39
CA MET A 318 -12.13 11.14 11.34
C MET A 318 -12.61 11.08 12.81
N PHE A 319 -13.90 10.87 13.11
CA PHE A 319 -14.34 10.65 14.50
C PHE A 319 -13.87 9.28 15.00
N GLU A 320 -13.94 8.24 14.15
CA GLU A 320 -13.44 6.92 14.49
C GLU A 320 -11.91 6.91 14.61
N GLU A 321 -11.18 7.52 13.67
CA GLU A 321 -9.72 7.65 13.76
C GLU A 321 -9.29 8.41 15.02
N THR A 322 -9.96 9.51 15.35
CA THR A 322 -9.63 10.32 16.54
C THR A 322 -9.87 9.56 17.84
N ARG A 323 -10.98 8.82 17.92
CA ARG A 323 -11.28 7.95 19.06
C ARG A 323 -10.24 6.83 19.18
N LEU A 324 -9.89 6.20 18.07
CA LEU A 324 -8.94 5.10 18.03
C LEU A 324 -7.54 5.56 18.44
N ALA A 325 -7.06 6.69 17.93
CA ALA A 325 -5.80 7.31 18.35
C ALA A 325 -5.75 7.49 19.87
N ALA A 326 -6.82 8.04 20.47
CA ALA A 326 -6.92 8.25 21.91
C ALA A 326 -6.91 6.97 22.73
N PHE A 327 -7.58 5.92 22.26
CA PHE A 327 -7.67 4.64 22.97
C PHE A 327 -6.42 3.78 22.82
N LEU A 328 -5.76 3.83 21.67
CA LEU A 328 -4.51 3.10 21.46
C LEU A 328 -3.43 3.52 22.44
N GLN A 329 -3.22 4.83 22.64
CA GLN A 329 -2.23 5.31 23.61
C GLN A 329 -2.56 4.85 25.03
N LYS A 330 -3.85 4.86 25.42
CA LYS A 330 -4.25 4.40 26.75
C LYS A 330 -4.07 2.90 26.94
N GLY A 331 -4.53 2.12 25.97
CA GLY A 331 -4.58 0.66 26.04
C GLY A 331 -3.19 0.01 25.93
N VAL A 332 -2.37 0.47 24.97
CA VAL A 332 -1.04 -0.11 24.74
C VAL A 332 -0.08 0.21 25.88
N PHE A 333 -0.12 1.43 26.42
CA PHE A 333 0.79 1.88 27.47
C PHE A 333 0.20 1.71 28.88
N ASN A 334 -0.99 1.11 29.03
CA ASN A 334 -1.67 0.85 30.30
C ASN A 334 -1.83 2.08 31.21
N ASP A 335 -2.07 3.25 30.61
CA ASP A 335 -2.27 4.49 31.33
C ASP A 335 -3.49 5.25 30.76
N PRO A 336 -4.61 5.34 31.50
CA PRO A 336 -5.83 5.96 31.01
C PRO A 336 -5.74 7.48 30.83
N THR A 337 -4.65 8.11 31.28
CA THR A 337 -4.45 9.57 31.21
C THR A 337 -3.80 10.03 29.91
N LEU A 338 -3.18 9.12 29.16
CA LEU A 338 -2.49 9.44 27.91
C LEU A 338 -3.47 9.82 26.80
N LEU A 339 -3.06 10.76 25.95
CA LEU A 339 -3.79 11.36 24.84
C LEU A 339 -5.25 11.67 25.21
N SER A 340 -5.42 12.63 26.11
CA SER A 340 -6.74 13.09 26.57
C SER A 340 -7.65 13.46 25.38
N ALA A 341 -8.97 13.52 25.60
CA ALA A 341 -9.91 13.89 24.54
C ALA A 341 -9.60 15.27 23.93
N LYS A 342 -9.15 16.22 24.77
CA LYS A 342 -8.72 17.55 24.33
C LYS A 342 -7.51 17.48 23.39
N GLN A 343 -6.50 16.68 23.74
CA GLN A 343 -5.34 16.46 22.88
C GLN A 343 -5.76 15.76 21.58
N ALA A 344 -6.50 14.66 21.65
CA ALA A 344 -6.97 13.93 20.47
C ALA A 344 -7.79 14.83 19.52
N TRP A 345 -8.67 15.69 20.05
CA TRP A 345 -9.40 16.65 19.23
C TRP A 345 -8.49 17.72 18.61
N ALA A 346 -7.43 18.14 19.31
CA ALA A 346 -6.43 19.04 18.76
C ALA A 346 -5.67 18.40 17.59
N LEU A 347 -5.29 17.12 17.70
CA LEU A 347 -4.69 16.32 16.62
C LEU A 347 -5.57 16.29 15.36
N ALA A 348 -6.89 16.23 15.52
CA ALA A 348 -7.85 16.21 14.40
C ALA A 348 -8.19 17.61 13.82
N THR A 349 -7.68 18.69 14.44
CA THR A 349 -7.97 20.08 14.06
C THR A 349 -6.69 20.92 14.03
N ILE A 350 -6.39 21.70 15.07
CA ILE A 350 -5.30 22.68 15.05
C ILE A 350 -3.90 22.07 14.97
N GLU A 351 -3.64 20.94 15.63
CA GLU A 351 -2.35 20.23 15.49
C GLU A 351 -2.23 19.55 14.13
N GLY A 352 -3.34 19.06 13.56
CA GLY A 352 -3.38 18.62 12.16
C GLY A 352 -3.00 19.75 11.21
N ALA A 353 -3.54 20.95 11.40
CA ALA A 353 -3.16 22.12 10.61
C ALA A 353 -1.69 22.51 10.79
N ARG A 354 -1.10 22.33 11.99
CA ARG A 354 0.33 22.55 12.24
C ARG A 354 1.19 21.51 11.56
N ALA A 355 0.81 20.23 11.65
CA ALA A 355 1.50 19.14 10.96
C ALA A 355 1.49 19.32 9.44
N LEU A 356 0.42 19.90 8.88
CA LEU A 356 0.31 20.21 7.46
C LEU A 356 0.88 21.59 7.06
N HIS A 357 1.52 22.32 7.99
CA HIS A 357 2.09 23.66 7.74
C HIS A 357 1.08 24.76 7.34
N ILE A 358 -0.21 24.58 7.65
CA ILE A 358 -1.32 25.47 7.26
C ILE A 358 -2.09 26.06 8.44
N SER A 359 -1.56 25.97 9.66
CA SER A 359 -2.20 26.47 10.89
C SER A 359 -2.47 27.98 10.91
N HIS A 360 -1.85 28.75 10.00
CA HIS A 360 -2.15 30.16 9.79
C HIS A 360 -3.46 30.38 9.01
N LEU A 361 -3.93 29.37 8.25
CA LEU A 361 -5.15 29.44 7.44
C LEU A 361 -6.37 28.88 8.17
N THR A 362 -6.24 27.72 8.84
CA THR A 362 -7.35 26.92 9.35
C THR A 362 -6.98 26.13 10.62
N GLY A 363 -7.86 25.23 11.07
CA GLY A 363 -7.66 24.35 12.22
C GLY A 363 -8.17 24.92 13.56
N SER A 364 -8.49 26.21 13.60
CA SER A 364 -9.11 26.88 14.75
C SER A 364 -10.07 27.97 14.28
N ILE A 365 -11.04 28.32 15.14
CA ILE A 365 -12.01 29.38 14.90
C ILE A 365 -11.50 30.67 15.54
N GLU A 366 -10.76 31.44 14.77
CA GLU A 366 -10.17 32.73 15.17
C GLU A 366 -10.48 33.78 14.10
N PRO A 367 -10.75 35.04 14.48
CA PRO A 367 -10.90 36.12 13.52
C PRO A 367 -9.69 36.21 12.57
N GLY A 368 -9.98 36.34 11.27
CA GLY A 368 -8.97 36.39 10.20
C GLY A 368 -8.58 35.01 9.61
N LYS A 369 -8.96 33.89 10.23
CA LYS A 369 -8.80 32.55 9.62
C LYS A 369 -9.92 32.23 8.63
N ARG A 370 -9.67 31.24 7.79
CA ARG A 370 -10.67 30.71 6.84
C ARG A 370 -11.83 30.09 7.59
N ALA A 371 -13.05 30.34 7.11
CA ALA A 371 -14.26 29.77 7.69
C ALA A 371 -14.47 28.30 7.26
N ASP A 372 -13.60 27.42 7.76
CA ASP A 372 -13.66 25.97 7.65
C ASP A 372 -14.25 25.40 8.96
N ILE A 373 -15.56 25.12 8.96
CA ILE A 373 -16.35 24.91 10.17
C ILE A 373 -17.23 23.66 10.02
N THR A 374 -17.28 22.86 11.07
CA THR A 374 -18.17 21.70 11.17
C THR A 374 -19.15 21.88 12.33
N VAL A 375 -20.43 21.60 12.06
CA VAL A 375 -21.51 21.64 13.05
C VAL A 375 -22.03 20.24 13.29
N VAL A 376 -21.96 19.78 14.54
CA VAL A 376 -22.33 18.43 14.96
C VAL A 376 -23.60 18.49 15.80
N SER A 377 -24.63 17.71 15.46
CA SER A 377 -25.79 17.53 16.32
C SER A 377 -25.38 16.87 17.62
N ALA A 378 -25.73 17.47 18.76
CA ALA A 378 -25.41 16.91 20.08
C ALA A 378 -26.66 16.52 20.89
N ASN A 379 -27.77 16.26 20.20
CA ASN A 379 -29.06 15.91 20.80
C ASN A 379 -29.49 14.46 20.51
N ASN A 380 -28.58 13.63 20.00
CA ASN A 380 -28.84 12.23 19.73
C ASN A 380 -28.69 11.40 21.01
N THR A 381 -29.37 10.25 21.08
CA THR A 381 -29.44 9.41 22.29
C THR A 381 -28.07 9.05 22.86
N HIS A 382 -27.08 8.78 22.01
CA HIS A 382 -25.72 8.41 22.44
C HIS A 382 -24.86 9.59 22.91
N GLN A 383 -25.30 10.84 22.72
CA GLN A 383 -24.61 12.05 23.18
C GLN A 383 -25.23 12.66 24.46
N LEU A 384 -26.32 12.09 24.97
CA LEU A 384 -27.01 12.55 26.17
C LEU A 384 -26.81 11.57 27.35
N PRO A 385 -26.82 12.06 28.61
CA PRO A 385 -27.00 13.45 29.04
C PRO A 385 -25.74 14.32 28.86
N ARG A 386 -25.89 15.64 29.03
CA ARG A 386 -24.78 16.59 29.10
C ARG A 386 -24.51 17.02 30.54
N PHE A 387 -23.24 17.18 30.88
CA PHE A 387 -22.80 17.66 32.18
C PHE A 387 -22.13 19.03 32.03
N ALA A 388 -22.50 19.97 32.90
CA ALA A 388 -21.95 21.33 32.89
C ALA A 388 -20.88 21.58 33.97
N ARG A 389 -20.56 20.56 34.80
CA ARG A 389 -19.55 20.67 35.87
C ARG A 389 -18.16 20.99 35.31
N ASP A 390 -17.83 20.37 34.19
CA ASP A 390 -16.53 20.48 33.54
C ASP A 390 -16.70 21.19 32.20
N PRO A 391 -16.20 22.42 32.04
CA PRO A 391 -16.33 23.17 30.79
C PRO A 391 -15.64 22.47 29.61
N GLU A 392 -14.63 21.64 29.86
CA GLU A 392 -13.90 20.87 28.83
C GLU A 392 -14.58 19.52 28.51
N GLY A 393 -15.69 19.19 29.17
CA GLY A 393 -16.44 17.94 28.96
C GLY A 393 -16.93 17.75 27.51
N VAL A 394 -17.02 18.82 26.72
CA VAL A 394 -17.36 18.76 25.28
C VAL A 394 -16.37 17.92 24.48
N TYR A 395 -15.07 17.97 24.79
CA TYR A 395 -14.07 17.20 24.06
C TYR A 395 -14.30 15.70 24.24
N ALA A 396 -14.70 15.28 25.45
CA ALA A 396 -15.06 13.89 25.70
C ALA A 396 -16.31 13.47 24.90
N GLN A 397 -17.29 14.36 24.71
CA GLN A 397 -18.44 14.09 23.85
C GLN A 397 -18.02 13.93 22.38
N LEU A 398 -17.23 14.87 21.87
CA LEU A 398 -16.72 14.85 20.50
C LEU A 398 -15.88 13.60 20.20
N VAL A 399 -14.98 13.20 21.09
CA VAL A 399 -14.04 12.09 20.83
C VAL A 399 -14.63 10.72 21.20
N TYR A 400 -15.36 10.62 22.31
CA TYR A 400 -15.76 9.31 22.86
C TYR A 400 -17.23 8.94 22.62
N ALA A 401 -18.05 9.83 22.05
CA ALA A 401 -19.46 9.56 21.82
C ALA A 401 -19.95 9.92 20.42
N THR A 402 -19.54 11.06 19.88
CA THR A 402 -19.95 11.53 18.54
C THR A 402 -19.56 10.56 17.43
N LYS A 403 -20.38 10.52 16.39
CA LYS A 403 -20.18 9.74 15.16
C LYS A 403 -20.20 10.66 13.94
N ALA A 404 -19.59 10.29 12.82
CA ALA A 404 -19.70 11.07 11.57
C ALA A 404 -21.15 11.38 11.18
N THR A 405 -22.07 10.43 11.39
CA THR A 405 -23.50 10.63 11.08
C THR A 405 -24.20 11.71 11.91
N ASP A 406 -23.56 12.23 12.95
CA ASP A 406 -24.06 13.35 13.76
C ASP A 406 -23.76 14.72 13.12
N VAL A 407 -22.82 14.79 12.17
CA VAL A 407 -22.52 16.02 11.43
C VAL A 407 -23.77 16.51 10.70
N ARG A 408 -24.07 17.79 10.87
CA ARG A 408 -25.29 18.44 10.36
C ARG A 408 -24.97 19.41 9.24
N ASP A 409 -24.00 20.30 9.46
CA ASP A 409 -23.60 21.34 8.50
C ASP A 409 -22.08 21.38 8.38
N VAL A 410 -21.59 21.68 7.18
CA VAL A 410 -20.16 21.86 6.90
C VAL A 410 -19.97 23.08 6.01
N LEU A 411 -19.05 23.94 6.43
CA LEU A 411 -18.60 25.12 5.70
C LEU A 411 -17.12 24.96 5.39
N VAL A 412 -16.72 25.32 4.17
CA VAL A 412 -15.33 25.43 3.77
C VAL A 412 -15.13 26.77 3.08
N ASN A 413 -14.12 27.52 3.50
CA ASN A 413 -13.80 28.83 2.94
C ASN A 413 -15.02 29.77 2.88
N GLY A 414 -15.86 29.73 3.94
CA GLY A 414 -17.09 30.53 4.05
C GLY A 414 -18.29 30.03 3.24
N ARG A 415 -18.13 28.96 2.45
CA ARG A 415 -19.20 28.38 1.62
C ARG A 415 -19.82 27.16 2.31
N LEU A 416 -21.15 27.11 2.38
CA LEU A 416 -21.88 25.91 2.81
C LEU A 416 -21.73 24.79 1.76
N LEU A 417 -21.09 23.68 2.15
CA LEU A 417 -21.00 22.47 1.33
C LEU A 417 -22.07 21.44 1.71
N MET A 418 -22.45 21.41 2.99
CA MET A 418 -23.56 20.60 3.50
C MET A 418 -24.40 21.41 4.46
N GLN A 419 -25.72 21.28 4.34
CA GLN A 419 -26.67 21.89 5.27
C GLN A 419 -27.76 20.89 5.64
N ASN A 420 -28.05 20.73 6.93
CA ASN A 420 -29.00 19.77 7.45
C ASN A 420 -28.82 18.36 6.83
N LYS A 421 -27.56 17.89 6.77
CA LYS A 421 -27.14 16.61 6.19
C LYS A 421 -27.34 16.47 4.68
N LYS A 422 -27.68 17.54 3.97
CA LYS A 422 -27.81 17.54 2.51
C LYS A 422 -26.59 18.19 1.86
N LEU A 423 -25.87 17.43 1.04
CA LEU A 423 -24.78 17.95 0.20
C LEU A 423 -25.33 18.98 -0.80
N LEU A 424 -24.61 20.08 -0.98
CA LEU A 424 -25.00 21.22 -1.81
C LEU A 424 -24.16 21.36 -3.09
N THR A 425 -22.98 20.74 -3.13
CA THR A 425 -22.00 20.89 -4.22
C THR A 425 -21.77 19.64 -5.05
N ILE A 426 -22.22 18.47 -4.57
CA ILE A 426 -21.98 17.17 -5.22
C ILE A 426 -23.31 16.49 -5.56
N ASP A 427 -23.47 16.03 -6.81
CA ASP A 427 -24.52 15.07 -7.17
C ASP A 427 -24.12 13.65 -6.73
N GLU A 428 -24.42 13.35 -5.48
CA GLU A 428 -24.09 12.07 -4.83
C GLU A 428 -24.64 10.87 -5.62
N LYS A 429 -25.82 10.99 -6.24
CA LYS A 429 -26.43 9.89 -7.02
C LYS A 429 -25.63 9.61 -8.29
N TYR A 430 -25.18 10.65 -8.98
CA TYR A 430 -24.34 10.51 -10.16
C TYR A 430 -23.00 9.87 -9.80
N VAL A 431 -22.33 10.37 -8.76
CA VAL A 431 -21.02 9.86 -8.32
C VAL A 431 -21.09 8.38 -7.93
N ILE A 432 -22.08 7.99 -7.11
CA ILE A 432 -22.28 6.58 -6.71
C ILE A 432 -22.50 5.70 -7.94
N LYS A 433 -23.28 6.16 -8.92
CA LYS A 433 -23.55 5.40 -10.15
C LYS A 433 -22.28 5.18 -10.97
N GLU A 434 -21.45 6.20 -11.16
CA GLU A 434 -20.20 6.08 -11.92
C GLU A 434 -19.16 5.25 -11.17
N ALA A 435 -19.04 5.42 -9.86
CA ALA A 435 -18.18 4.59 -9.02
C ALA A 435 -18.53 3.10 -9.14
N GLN A 436 -19.83 2.75 -9.10
CA GLN A 436 -20.27 1.37 -9.25
C GLN A 436 -19.97 0.78 -10.64
N LYS A 437 -19.93 1.60 -11.70
CA LYS A 437 -19.52 1.13 -13.04
C LYS A 437 -18.04 0.79 -13.07
N ILE A 438 -17.19 1.59 -12.42
CA ILE A 438 -15.76 1.33 -12.32
C ILE A 438 -15.53 0.06 -11.52
N ALA A 439 -16.16 -0.07 -10.35
CA ALA A 439 -16.07 -1.27 -9.50
C ALA A 439 -16.43 -2.55 -10.26
N LYS A 440 -17.52 -2.55 -11.05
CA LYS A 440 -17.90 -3.71 -11.88
C LYS A 440 -16.84 -4.12 -12.91
N ARG A 441 -16.09 -3.15 -13.46
CA ARG A 441 -15.00 -3.44 -14.41
C ARG A 441 -13.79 -4.02 -13.68
N ILE A 442 -13.47 -3.50 -12.50
CA ILE A 442 -12.41 -4.04 -11.64
C ILE A 442 -12.74 -5.47 -11.22
N ASP A 443 -13.98 -5.74 -10.79
CA ASP A 443 -14.44 -7.08 -10.45
C ASP A 443 -14.29 -8.05 -11.62
N ALA A 444 -14.70 -7.63 -12.83
CA ALA A 444 -14.56 -8.47 -14.02
C ALA A 444 -13.10 -8.77 -14.35
N PHE A 445 -12.20 -7.79 -14.20
CA PHE A 445 -10.76 -7.97 -14.39
C PHE A 445 -10.16 -8.94 -13.37
N LEU A 446 -10.45 -8.75 -12.08
CA LEU A 446 -9.96 -9.64 -11.03
C LEU A 446 -10.54 -11.04 -11.15
N ALA A 447 -11.82 -11.20 -11.46
CA ALA A 447 -12.43 -12.52 -11.65
C ALA A 447 -11.77 -13.28 -12.82
N ALA A 448 -11.52 -12.60 -13.93
CA ALA A 448 -10.80 -13.19 -15.07
C ALA A 448 -9.35 -13.56 -14.71
N ARG A 449 -8.70 -12.78 -13.85
CA ARG A 449 -7.33 -13.04 -13.38
C ARG A 449 -7.27 -14.17 -12.36
N GLU A 450 -8.13 -14.19 -11.35
CA GLU A 450 -8.18 -15.23 -10.32
C GLU A 450 -8.53 -16.60 -10.90
N GLY A 451 -9.37 -16.63 -11.94
CA GLY A 451 -9.67 -17.86 -12.69
C GLY A 451 -8.53 -18.36 -13.60
N ASN A 452 -7.42 -17.62 -13.72
CA ASN A 452 -6.31 -17.98 -14.60
C ASN A 452 -4.95 -17.81 -13.92
N LEU A 453 -4.35 -18.94 -13.54
CA LEU A 453 -3.05 -18.98 -12.85
C LEU A 453 -1.91 -18.36 -13.67
N MET A 454 -1.98 -18.42 -15.00
CA MET A 454 -1.04 -17.73 -15.89
C MET A 454 -1.10 -16.22 -15.68
N SER A 455 -2.32 -15.67 -15.70
CA SER A 455 -2.57 -14.25 -15.49
C SER A 455 -2.11 -13.79 -14.10
N LYS A 456 -2.25 -14.62 -13.07
CA LYS A 456 -1.71 -14.35 -11.73
C LYS A 456 -0.18 -14.31 -11.71
N ILE A 457 0.51 -15.23 -12.39
CA ILE A 457 1.99 -15.22 -12.49
C ILE A 457 2.46 -13.96 -13.23
N LEU A 458 1.83 -13.64 -14.36
CA LEU A 458 2.13 -12.46 -15.16
C LEU A 458 2.01 -11.15 -14.37
N ALA A 459 1.00 -11.05 -13.49
CA ALA A 459 0.75 -9.83 -12.72
C ALA A 459 1.88 -9.44 -11.76
N ILE A 460 2.63 -10.43 -11.24
CA ILE A 460 3.68 -10.24 -10.23
C ILE A 460 5.10 -10.51 -10.75
N SER A 461 5.25 -10.84 -12.04
CA SER A 461 6.54 -11.22 -12.63
C SER A 461 6.97 -10.21 -13.70
N ALA A 462 8.01 -9.41 -13.43
CA ALA A 462 8.48 -8.38 -14.35
C ALA A 462 9.14 -8.91 -15.64
N ASP A 463 9.75 -10.11 -15.58
CA ASP A 463 10.60 -10.67 -16.66
C ASP A 463 9.95 -11.85 -17.40
N PHE A 464 8.62 -11.96 -17.34
CA PHE A 464 7.95 -13.14 -17.89
C PHE A 464 7.83 -13.08 -19.41
N ILE A 465 8.51 -13.99 -20.09
CA ILE A 465 8.29 -14.27 -21.51
C ILE A 465 7.48 -15.57 -21.59
N PRO A 466 6.19 -15.53 -21.97
CA PRO A 466 5.42 -16.75 -22.18
C PRO A 466 5.98 -17.46 -23.41
N GLN A 467 6.80 -18.49 -23.19
CA GLN A 467 7.21 -19.40 -24.26
C GLN A 467 6.91 -20.83 -23.83
N GLU A 468 6.03 -21.47 -24.59
CA GLU A 468 5.77 -22.89 -24.45
C GLU A 468 7.06 -23.66 -24.76
N THR A 469 7.51 -24.47 -23.80
CA THR A 469 8.67 -25.35 -23.96
C THR A 469 8.28 -26.79 -23.66
N PHE A 470 8.80 -27.71 -24.48
CA PHE A 470 8.76 -29.15 -24.28
C PHE A 470 10.00 -29.57 -23.50
N GLU A 471 9.81 -30.48 -22.54
CA GLU A 471 10.88 -31.03 -21.72
C GLU A 471 10.87 -32.55 -21.83
N VAL A 472 12.00 -33.12 -22.23
CA VAL A 472 12.19 -34.57 -22.34
C VAL A 472 13.15 -34.99 -21.25
N GLN A 473 12.81 -36.04 -20.52
CA GLN A 473 13.64 -36.52 -19.42
C GLN A 473 13.42 -38.00 -19.12
N VAL A 474 14.41 -38.59 -18.49
CA VAL A 474 14.36 -39.93 -17.88
C VAL A 474 15.18 -39.91 -16.59
N LYS A 475 14.79 -40.70 -15.60
CA LYS A 475 15.54 -40.88 -14.35
C LYS A 475 15.89 -42.35 -14.20
N VAL A 476 17.02 -42.66 -13.59
CA VAL A 476 17.44 -44.02 -13.25
C VAL A 476 17.82 -44.03 -11.78
N GLY A 477 17.28 -44.98 -11.00
CA GLY A 477 17.62 -45.14 -9.60
C GLY A 477 18.96 -45.87 -9.45
N LEU A 478 19.86 -45.31 -8.66
CA LEU A 478 21.18 -45.87 -8.35
C LEU A 478 21.30 -46.12 -6.84
N PRO A 479 21.90 -47.23 -6.42
CA PRO A 479 22.01 -47.61 -5.01
C PRO A 479 23.00 -46.73 -4.22
N GLU A 480 23.91 -46.02 -4.90
CA GLU A 480 24.91 -45.16 -4.26
C GLU A 480 25.35 -44.00 -5.17
N MET A 481 26.02 -42.99 -4.58
CA MET A 481 26.61 -41.87 -5.31
C MET A 481 27.77 -42.36 -6.19
N ILE A 482 27.71 -41.99 -7.47
CA ILE A 482 28.73 -42.29 -8.47
C ILE A 482 29.56 -41.05 -8.83
N ASP A 483 30.80 -41.24 -9.26
CA ASP A 483 31.55 -40.16 -9.91
C ASP A 483 30.99 -39.93 -11.32
N LEU A 484 30.11 -38.93 -11.42
CA LEU A 484 29.44 -38.54 -12.65
C LEU A 484 30.43 -38.22 -13.77
N THR A 485 31.57 -37.60 -13.46
CA THR A 485 32.56 -37.19 -14.46
C THR A 485 33.28 -38.41 -15.02
N HIS A 486 33.63 -39.35 -14.15
CA HIS A 486 34.28 -40.60 -14.55
C HIS A 486 33.36 -41.45 -15.43
N MET A 487 32.12 -41.69 -15.00
CA MET A 487 31.12 -42.47 -15.76
C MET A 487 30.91 -41.90 -17.16
N LEU A 488 30.71 -40.58 -17.28
CA LEU A 488 30.49 -39.95 -18.58
C LEU A 488 31.71 -40.08 -19.50
N LYS A 489 32.93 -39.97 -18.96
CA LYS A 489 34.18 -40.13 -19.74
C LYS A 489 34.39 -41.56 -20.20
N GLU A 490 34.08 -42.57 -19.39
CA GLU A 490 34.15 -43.97 -19.80
C GLU A 490 33.17 -44.29 -20.94
N ALA A 491 31.99 -43.67 -20.90
CA ALA A 491 31.04 -43.69 -22.00
C ALA A 491 31.46 -42.81 -23.19
N GLY A 492 32.66 -42.22 -23.21
CA GLY A 492 33.15 -41.39 -24.31
C GLY A 492 32.42 -40.04 -24.45
N LEU A 493 31.75 -39.58 -23.39
CA LEU A 493 31.08 -38.27 -23.33
C LEU A 493 32.00 -37.26 -22.61
N SER A 494 31.98 -36.01 -23.08
CA SER A 494 32.79 -34.93 -22.49
C SER A 494 31.91 -33.98 -21.68
N PRO A 495 31.83 -34.14 -20.34
CA PRO A 495 31.04 -33.25 -19.50
C PRO A 495 31.65 -31.85 -19.44
N PHE A 496 30.81 -30.82 -19.45
CA PHE A 496 31.20 -29.42 -19.27
C PHE A 496 30.21 -28.68 -18.36
N ARG A 497 30.61 -27.49 -17.87
CA ARG A 497 29.84 -26.64 -16.94
C ARG A 497 29.28 -27.41 -15.72
N PRO A 498 30.14 -28.04 -14.91
CA PRO A 498 29.68 -28.68 -13.68
C PRO A 498 29.09 -27.65 -12.71
N SER A 499 28.09 -28.05 -11.94
CA SER A 499 27.55 -27.25 -10.84
C SER A 499 26.98 -28.15 -9.75
N ILE A 500 27.13 -27.74 -8.50
CA ILE A 500 26.51 -28.37 -7.34
C ILE A 500 25.43 -27.44 -6.80
N ARG A 501 24.24 -27.97 -6.53
CA ARG A 501 23.09 -27.19 -6.11
C ARG A 501 22.34 -27.87 -4.98
N GLU A 502 21.84 -27.07 -4.05
CA GLU A 502 20.75 -27.46 -3.15
C GLU A 502 19.46 -26.83 -3.67
N GLN A 503 18.49 -27.68 -3.99
CA GLN A 503 17.21 -27.24 -4.55
C GLN A 503 16.09 -27.54 -3.55
N TYR A 504 15.31 -26.50 -3.26
CA TYR A 504 14.09 -26.60 -2.47
C TYR A 504 12.92 -26.29 -3.40
N ASP A 505 12.20 -27.33 -3.81
CA ASP A 505 11.03 -27.22 -4.67
C ASP A 505 9.75 -27.34 -3.85
N THR A 506 8.93 -26.30 -3.80
CA THR A 506 7.56 -26.37 -3.25
C THR A 506 6.57 -26.39 -4.41
N TYR A 507 5.81 -27.47 -4.52
CA TYR A 507 4.76 -27.69 -5.49
C TYR A 507 3.41 -27.31 -4.89
N PHE A 508 2.67 -26.48 -5.61
CA PHE A 508 1.33 -26.00 -5.30
C PHE A 508 0.32 -26.69 -6.21
N PHE A 509 -0.66 -27.32 -5.59
CA PHE A 509 -1.75 -28.01 -6.27
C PHE A 509 -3.06 -27.23 -6.11
N PHE A 510 -3.92 -27.33 -7.12
CA PHE A 510 -5.19 -26.63 -7.20
C PHE A 510 -6.32 -27.64 -7.45
N ASP A 511 -7.52 -27.26 -7.06
CA ASP A 511 -8.78 -28.01 -7.16
C ASP A 511 -9.22 -28.33 -8.59
N THR A 512 -8.72 -27.59 -9.58
CA THR A 512 -9.03 -27.79 -11.01
C THR A 512 -7.79 -28.38 -11.73
N PRO A 513 -7.75 -29.70 -12.00
CA PRO A 513 -6.58 -30.38 -12.59
C PRO A 513 -6.14 -29.81 -13.95
N GLU A 514 -7.08 -29.21 -14.70
CA GLU A 514 -6.84 -28.58 -16.00
C GLU A 514 -5.92 -27.36 -15.93
N ILE A 515 -5.79 -26.73 -14.74
CA ILE A 515 -4.90 -25.60 -14.48
C ILE A 515 -3.43 -26.05 -14.38
N GLY A 516 -3.19 -27.34 -14.10
CA GLY A 516 -1.88 -27.90 -13.86
C GLY A 516 -1.39 -27.65 -12.43
N ARG A 517 -0.07 -27.58 -12.24
CA ARG A 517 0.58 -27.34 -10.93
C ARG A 517 1.62 -26.23 -11.02
N LEU A 518 1.76 -25.46 -9.95
CA LEU A 518 2.76 -24.40 -9.84
C LEU A 518 3.92 -24.88 -8.98
N ARG A 519 5.15 -24.51 -9.33
CA ARG A 519 6.33 -24.83 -8.53
C ARG A 519 7.15 -23.60 -8.23
N PHE A 520 7.29 -23.30 -6.95
CA PHE A 520 8.27 -22.37 -6.42
C PHE A 520 9.58 -23.13 -6.18
N ARG A 521 10.69 -22.63 -6.72
CA ARG A 521 12.02 -23.21 -6.54
C ARG A 521 12.96 -22.19 -5.94
N GLU A 522 13.63 -22.56 -4.85
CA GLU A 522 14.87 -21.94 -4.39
C GLU A 522 16.06 -22.80 -4.85
N ASP A 523 16.92 -22.20 -5.67
CA ASP A 523 18.14 -22.80 -6.19
C ASP A 523 19.35 -22.17 -5.49
N ARG A 524 20.05 -22.93 -4.64
CA ARG A 524 21.32 -22.52 -4.00
C ARG A 524 22.50 -23.11 -4.74
N LEU A 525 23.19 -22.30 -5.53
CA LEU A 525 24.39 -22.68 -6.26
C LEU A 525 25.61 -22.64 -5.34
N LYS A 526 26.39 -23.72 -5.33
CA LYS A 526 27.66 -23.79 -4.59
C LYS A 526 28.86 -23.50 -5.51
N ASP A 527 29.92 -22.97 -4.93
CA ASP A 527 31.24 -22.90 -5.56
C ASP A 527 32.02 -24.23 -5.42
N ASP A 528 33.23 -24.27 -5.95
CA ASP A 528 34.09 -25.46 -5.96
C ASP A 528 34.53 -25.88 -4.54
N ASP A 529 34.51 -24.95 -3.58
CA ASP A 529 34.82 -25.19 -2.17
C ASP A 529 33.58 -25.61 -1.35
N GLY A 530 32.41 -25.69 -1.99
CA GLY A 530 31.14 -26.07 -1.38
C GLY A 530 30.43 -24.94 -0.63
N ASN A 531 30.91 -23.70 -0.74
CA ASN A 531 30.27 -22.52 -0.16
C ASN A 531 29.14 -22.00 -1.06
N LEU A 532 28.18 -21.31 -0.46
CA LEU A 532 27.08 -20.70 -1.22
C LEU A 532 27.62 -19.57 -2.10
N ARG A 533 27.47 -19.71 -3.42
CA ARG A 533 27.85 -18.71 -4.41
C ARG A 533 26.70 -17.76 -4.74
N GLU A 534 25.52 -18.32 -5.00
CA GLU A 534 24.37 -17.56 -5.47
C GLU A 534 23.07 -18.29 -5.10
N THR A 535 22.02 -17.55 -4.76
CA THR A 535 20.67 -18.07 -4.60
C THR A 535 19.75 -17.37 -5.58
N PHE A 536 18.95 -18.12 -6.32
CA PHE A 536 17.92 -17.55 -7.17
C PHE A 536 16.61 -18.32 -7.05
N TYR A 537 15.51 -17.60 -7.27
CA TYR A 537 14.17 -18.14 -7.10
C TYR A 537 13.43 -18.16 -8.43
N ARG A 538 12.70 -19.25 -8.69
CA ARG A 538 11.94 -19.42 -9.93
C ARG A 538 10.54 -19.92 -9.66
N MET A 539 9.59 -19.35 -10.38
CA MET A 539 8.24 -19.87 -10.48
C MET A 539 8.10 -20.66 -11.78
N THR A 540 7.49 -21.83 -11.74
CA THR A 540 7.20 -22.61 -12.95
C THR A 540 5.78 -23.14 -12.95
N LEU A 541 4.95 -22.62 -13.85
CA LEU A 541 3.66 -23.23 -14.15
C LEU A 541 3.88 -24.44 -15.06
N MET A 542 3.34 -25.57 -14.65
CA MET A 542 3.37 -26.83 -15.39
C MET A 542 1.94 -27.19 -15.74
N GLY A 543 1.59 -27.10 -17.03
CA GLY A 543 0.28 -27.53 -17.52
C GLY A 543 0.03 -29.04 -17.30
N PRO A 544 -1.20 -29.51 -17.55
CA PRO A 544 -1.56 -30.91 -17.41
C PRO A 544 -0.66 -31.79 -18.30
N THR A 545 -0.32 -32.97 -17.79
CA THR A 545 0.59 -33.88 -18.49
C THR A 545 -0.11 -34.52 -19.69
N ASN A 546 0.36 -34.24 -20.91
CA ASN A 546 0.09 -35.10 -22.06
C ASN A 546 1.25 -36.09 -22.16
N GLU A 547 1.07 -37.27 -21.57
CA GLU A 547 2.05 -38.34 -21.65
C GLU A 547 1.94 -39.04 -23.00
N LYS A 548 3.03 -39.03 -23.77
CA LYS A 548 3.23 -39.99 -24.83
C LYS A 548 4.44 -40.82 -24.44
N GLU A 549 4.17 -42.04 -23.98
CA GLU A 549 5.22 -42.99 -23.61
C GLU A 549 5.93 -43.49 -24.87
N PHE A 550 7.26 -43.44 -24.85
CA PHE A 550 8.12 -44.12 -25.81
C PHE A 550 8.81 -45.27 -25.08
N GLU A 551 9.30 -46.24 -25.86
CA GLU A 551 9.94 -47.49 -25.37
C GLU A 551 11.02 -47.16 -24.31
N ASN A 552 11.93 -46.21 -24.62
CA ASN A 552 13.11 -45.92 -23.78
C ASN A 552 13.13 -44.51 -23.14
N SER A 553 12.06 -43.73 -23.23
CA SER A 553 11.98 -42.39 -22.61
C SER A 553 10.53 -41.90 -22.50
N VAL A 554 10.27 -40.91 -21.64
CA VAL A 554 8.97 -40.23 -21.61
C VAL A 554 9.08 -38.90 -22.35
N LEU A 555 8.22 -38.71 -23.34
CA LEU A 555 7.89 -37.39 -23.80
C LEU A 555 6.82 -36.82 -22.87
N LEU A 556 7.26 -36.10 -21.85
CA LEU A 556 6.35 -35.27 -21.06
C LEU A 556 6.07 -34.00 -21.86
N THR A 557 5.11 -34.06 -22.79
CA THR A 557 4.60 -32.83 -23.41
C THR A 557 3.74 -32.11 -22.39
N ARG A 558 4.23 -30.99 -21.86
CA ARG A 558 3.45 -30.06 -21.06
C ARG A 558 3.89 -28.65 -21.37
N ALA A 559 2.93 -27.74 -21.49
CA ALA A 559 3.24 -26.33 -21.55
C ALA A 559 3.90 -25.93 -20.22
N ARG A 560 5.19 -25.57 -20.28
CA ARG A 560 5.92 -25.00 -19.13
C ARG A 560 6.09 -23.51 -19.33
N TYR A 561 5.81 -22.77 -18.27
CA TYR A 561 6.05 -21.34 -18.24
C TYR A 561 6.88 -21.00 -17.01
N THR A 562 8.01 -20.32 -17.19
CA THR A 562 8.97 -20.05 -16.12
C THR A 562 9.13 -18.55 -15.94
N ALA A 563 9.07 -18.09 -14.69
CA ALA A 563 9.34 -16.72 -14.29
C ALA A 563 10.43 -16.69 -13.23
N SER A 564 11.28 -15.66 -13.23
CA SER A 564 12.00 -15.28 -12.01
C SER A 564 10.99 -14.78 -10.98
N THR A 565 11.19 -15.06 -9.71
CA THR A 565 10.36 -14.49 -8.63
C THR A 565 11.27 -13.84 -7.60
N TYR A 566 10.87 -12.68 -7.09
CA TYR A 566 11.56 -11.99 -6.01
C TYR A 566 10.76 -12.07 -4.70
N HIS A 567 9.63 -12.77 -4.73
CA HIS A 567 8.73 -12.91 -3.60
C HIS A 567 9.02 -14.18 -2.79
N SER A 568 8.90 -14.09 -1.47
CA SER A 568 9.15 -15.21 -0.56
C SER A 568 8.18 -16.39 -0.80
N LEU A 569 8.55 -17.59 -0.35
CA LEU A 569 7.64 -18.76 -0.39
C LEU A 569 6.30 -18.46 0.30
N ARG A 570 6.34 -17.75 1.45
CA ARG A 570 5.14 -17.34 2.19
C ARG A 570 4.22 -16.42 1.37
N PHE A 571 4.78 -15.43 0.67
CA PHE A 571 4.01 -14.59 -0.25
C PHE A 571 3.26 -15.45 -1.27
N ASN A 572 3.97 -16.39 -1.90
CA ASN A 572 3.40 -17.20 -2.96
C ASN A 572 2.30 -18.14 -2.44
N ARG A 573 2.43 -18.69 -1.21
CA ARG A 573 1.37 -19.45 -0.53
C ARG A 573 0.10 -18.62 -0.36
N GLU A 574 0.23 -17.42 0.22
CA GLU A 574 -0.91 -16.52 0.49
C GLU A 574 -1.55 -15.99 -0.81
N TYR A 575 -0.75 -15.72 -1.85
CA TYR A 575 -1.23 -15.19 -3.12
C TYR A 575 -1.92 -16.26 -3.99
N TYR A 576 -1.33 -17.44 -4.13
CA TYR A 576 -1.88 -18.48 -5.00
C TYR A 576 -2.95 -19.34 -4.32
N LYS A 577 -2.98 -19.42 -2.99
CA LYS A 577 -3.97 -20.19 -2.20
C LYS A 577 -4.12 -21.65 -2.69
N PRO A 578 -3.04 -22.44 -2.72
CA PRO A 578 -3.12 -23.84 -3.14
C PRO A 578 -3.99 -24.66 -2.18
N VAL A 579 -4.64 -25.71 -2.71
CA VAL A 579 -5.41 -26.66 -1.88
C VAL A 579 -4.51 -27.64 -1.13
N SER A 580 -3.32 -27.91 -1.67
CA SER A 580 -2.29 -28.70 -1.03
C SER A 580 -0.91 -28.34 -1.55
N GLU A 581 0.10 -28.65 -0.74
CA GLU A 581 1.50 -28.36 -1.04
C GLU A 581 2.34 -29.63 -0.90
N ARG A 582 3.43 -29.72 -1.67
CA ARG A 582 4.45 -30.76 -1.48
C ARG A 582 5.84 -30.20 -1.65
N GLU A 583 6.74 -30.60 -0.77
CA GLU A 583 8.13 -30.17 -0.81
C GLU A 583 9.03 -31.31 -1.31
N VAL A 584 9.94 -30.96 -2.22
CA VAL A 584 10.99 -31.84 -2.70
C VAL A 584 12.31 -31.12 -2.47
N ILE A 585 13.11 -31.65 -1.54
CA ILE A 585 14.44 -31.13 -1.24
C ILE A 585 15.45 -32.07 -1.86
N LYS A 586 16.41 -31.51 -2.61
CA LYS A 586 17.42 -32.33 -3.26
C LYS A 586 18.77 -31.66 -3.43
N LYS A 587 19.81 -32.48 -3.34
CA LYS A 587 21.19 -32.14 -3.68
C LYS A 587 21.48 -32.61 -5.09
N ARG A 588 21.83 -31.69 -5.98
CA ARG A 588 22.02 -31.93 -7.41
C ARG A 588 23.45 -31.69 -7.83
N HIS A 589 24.08 -32.69 -8.42
CA HIS A 589 25.32 -32.55 -9.17
C HIS A 589 24.95 -32.53 -10.66
N ARG A 590 25.13 -31.39 -11.31
CA ARG A 590 24.75 -31.19 -12.72
C ARG A 590 25.97 -30.98 -13.58
N CYS A 591 25.98 -31.57 -14.78
CA CYS A 591 26.86 -31.17 -15.87
C CYS A 591 26.08 -31.21 -17.20
N HIS A 592 26.70 -30.70 -18.25
CA HIS A 592 26.18 -30.72 -19.61
C HIS A 592 26.99 -31.69 -20.46
N VAL A 593 26.34 -32.38 -21.39
CA VAL A 593 27.00 -33.19 -22.43
C VAL A 593 26.41 -32.86 -23.79
N ILE A 594 27.26 -32.77 -24.82
CA ILE A 594 26.82 -32.70 -26.21
C ILE A 594 26.87 -34.10 -26.78
N TYR A 595 25.75 -34.62 -27.24
CA TYR A 595 25.64 -35.90 -27.93
C TYR A 595 24.94 -35.71 -29.27
N LYS A 596 25.60 -36.11 -30.37
CA LYS A 596 25.12 -35.89 -31.75
C LYS A 596 24.58 -34.47 -31.97
N GLU A 597 25.42 -33.47 -31.65
CA GLU A 597 25.14 -32.03 -31.76
C GLU A 597 24.00 -31.50 -30.87
N THR A 598 23.50 -32.32 -29.94
CA THR A 598 22.40 -31.96 -29.04
C THR A 598 22.88 -31.85 -27.60
N ASP A 599 22.51 -30.76 -26.92
CA ASP A 599 22.84 -30.51 -25.52
C ASP A 599 21.84 -31.22 -24.57
N PHE A 600 22.40 -31.94 -23.59
CA PHE A 600 21.68 -32.61 -22.52
C PHE A 600 22.22 -32.20 -21.15
N ASP A 601 21.29 -31.89 -20.26
CA ASP A 601 21.53 -31.77 -18.83
C ASP A 601 21.62 -33.17 -18.23
N ILE A 602 22.75 -33.48 -17.60
CA ILE A 602 22.92 -34.69 -16.80
C ILE A 602 22.92 -34.28 -15.33
N ASN A 603 21.98 -34.80 -14.55
CA ASN A 603 21.86 -34.53 -13.13
C ASN A 603 22.02 -35.81 -12.33
N LEU A 604 22.77 -35.75 -11.24
CA LEU A 604 22.81 -36.77 -10.22
C LEU A 604 22.18 -36.16 -8.95
N ASP A 605 20.97 -36.61 -8.63
CA ASP A 605 20.13 -36.01 -7.60
C ASP A 605 19.97 -36.95 -6.40
N HIS A 606 20.27 -36.45 -5.22
CA HIS A 606 19.93 -37.11 -3.95
C HIS A 606 18.74 -36.39 -3.32
N LEU A 607 17.64 -37.10 -3.09
CA LEU A 607 16.43 -36.57 -2.48
C LEU A 607 16.51 -36.72 -0.96
N GLU A 608 16.27 -35.63 -0.22
CA GLU A 608 16.20 -35.71 1.24
C GLU A 608 14.86 -36.31 1.70
N GLY A 609 14.89 -37.12 2.75
CA GLY A 609 13.69 -37.68 3.38
C GLY A 609 13.16 -38.99 2.77
N LYS A 610 13.82 -39.55 1.74
CA LYS A 610 13.46 -40.86 1.18
C LYS A 610 14.27 -41.97 1.85
N GLU A 611 13.60 -43.01 2.35
CA GLU A 611 14.24 -44.14 3.05
C GLU A 611 15.05 -45.06 2.13
N ASP A 612 14.84 -44.98 0.81
CA ASP A 612 15.48 -45.89 -0.16
C ASP A 612 16.98 -45.61 -0.39
N ASN A 613 17.51 -44.50 0.17
CA ASN A 613 18.89 -44.01 -0.01
C ASN A 613 19.34 -43.91 -1.49
N ASN A 614 18.41 -43.97 -2.44
CA ASN A 614 18.74 -44.01 -3.85
C ASN A 614 19.16 -42.62 -4.35
N VAL A 615 20.12 -42.64 -5.26
CA VAL A 615 20.54 -41.48 -6.05
C VAL A 615 19.90 -41.58 -7.42
N TYR A 616 19.34 -40.49 -7.94
CA TYR A 616 18.66 -40.47 -9.23
C TYR A 616 19.57 -39.86 -10.29
N PHE A 617 19.97 -40.68 -11.26
CA PHE A 617 20.61 -40.19 -12.48
C PHE A 617 19.55 -39.72 -13.47
N GLU A 618 19.52 -38.45 -13.82
CA GLU A 618 18.55 -37.83 -14.72
C GLU A 618 19.23 -37.31 -15.99
N ILE A 619 18.77 -37.75 -17.16
CA ILE A 619 19.08 -37.13 -18.45
C ILE A 619 17.90 -36.25 -18.84
N LYS A 620 18.17 -35.00 -19.25
CA LYS A 620 17.13 -34.03 -19.53
C LYS A 620 17.51 -33.09 -20.67
N SER A 621 16.56 -32.71 -21.51
CA SER A 621 16.73 -31.63 -22.48
C SER A 621 15.42 -30.86 -22.69
N ARG A 622 15.52 -29.62 -23.18
CA ARG A 622 14.39 -28.73 -23.45
C ARG A 622 14.39 -28.24 -24.88
N THR A 623 13.22 -27.98 -25.44
CA THR A 623 13.05 -27.44 -26.79
C THR A 623 11.72 -26.72 -26.94
N TRP A 624 11.58 -25.92 -27.99
CA TRP A 624 10.34 -25.23 -28.36
C TRP A 624 9.58 -25.96 -29.48
N SER A 625 10.10 -27.09 -29.96
CA SER A 625 9.50 -27.86 -31.06
C SER A 625 9.12 -29.27 -30.60
N ALA A 626 7.84 -29.63 -30.73
CA ALA A 626 7.37 -30.98 -30.44
C ALA A 626 8.11 -32.05 -31.28
N LYS A 627 8.45 -31.72 -32.54
CA LYS A 627 9.23 -32.62 -33.42
C LYS A 627 10.66 -32.80 -32.91
N ASP A 628 11.29 -31.72 -32.45
CA ASP A 628 12.64 -31.79 -31.88
C ASP A 628 12.64 -32.55 -30.54
N ALA A 629 11.55 -32.45 -29.78
CA ALA A 629 11.40 -33.19 -28.53
C ALA A 629 11.38 -34.71 -28.79
N LEU A 630 10.74 -35.17 -29.87
CA LEU A 630 10.77 -36.57 -30.28
C LEU A 630 12.20 -37.04 -30.59
N TYR A 631 12.94 -36.26 -31.38
CA TYR A 631 14.33 -36.58 -31.70
C TYR A 631 15.21 -36.64 -30.46
N LYS A 632 15.05 -35.69 -29.53
CA LYS A 632 15.76 -35.70 -28.23
C LYS A 632 15.39 -36.92 -27.37
N ALA A 633 14.16 -37.40 -27.45
CA ALA A 633 13.71 -38.59 -26.72
C ALA A 633 14.39 -39.87 -27.23
N GLU A 634 14.59 -39.99 -28.55
CA GLU A 634 15.35 -41.08 -29.17
C GLU A 634 16.83 -41.04 -28.75
N LEU A 635 17.44 -39.85 -28.78
CA LEU A 635 18.83 -39.66 -28.35
C LEU A 635 19.05 -39.98 -26.86
N ILE A 636 18.08 -39.70 -26.00
CA ILE A 636 18.12 -40.11 -24.58
C ILE A 636 18.18 -41.64 -24.47
N GLY A 637 17.40 -42.37 -25.27
CA GLY A 637 17.44 -43.83 -25.32
C GLY A 637 18.82 -44.36 -25.68
N GLU A 638 19.44 -43.80 -26.72
CA GLU A 638 20.82 -44.16 -27.09
C GLU A 638 21.84 -43.85 -25.97
N LEU A 639 21.67 -42.73 -25.27
CA LEU A 639 22.54 -42.37 -24.15
C LEU A 639 22.40 -43.35 -22.98
N LEU A 640 21.19 -43.81 -22.67
CA LEU A 640 20.95 -44.81 -21.64
C LEU A 640 21.63 -46.15 -21.98
N GLU A 641 21.49 -46.62 -23.22
CA GLU A 641 22.18 -47.83 -23.69
C GLU A 641 23.69 -47.70 -23.59
N LYS A 642 24.23 -46.54 -23.99
CA LYS A 642 25.66 -46.23 -23.93
C LYS A 642 26.19 -46.19 -22.50
N LEU A 643 25.36 -45.78 -21.55
CA LEU A 643 25.66 -45.74 -20.11
C LEU A 643 25.34 -47.07 -19.40
N HIS A 644 24.90 -48.09 -20.14
CA HIS A 644 24.56 -49.41 -19.64
C HIS A 644 23.41 -49.43 -18.60
N PHE A 645 22.51 -48.46 -18.65
CA PHE A 645 21.30 -48.47 -17.83
C PHE A 645 20.23 -49.36 -18.45
N LYS A 646 19.60 -50.20 -17.62
CA LYS A 646 18.53 -51.10 -18.05
C LYS A 646 17.17 -50.40 -17.96
N GLU A 647 16.20 -50.91 -18.71
CA GLU A 647 14.82 -50.39 -18.72
C GLU A 647 14.11 -50.56 -17.37
N GLU A 648 14.38 -51.67 -16.68
CA GLU A 648 13.78 -52.01 -15.38
C GLU A 648 14.13 -51.02 -14.25
N ASP A 649 15.22 -50.26 -14.39
CA ASP A 649 15.71 -49.29 -13.40
C ASP A 649 15.23 -47.84 -13.69
N GLN A 650 14.44 -47.65 -14.75
CA GLN A 650 14.02 -46.33 -15.22
C GLN A 650 12.76 -45.82 -14.52
N PHE A 651 12.85 -44.60 -14.00
CA PHE A 651 11.74 -43.83 -13.46
C PHE A 651 11.28 -42.79 -14.49
N LYS A 652 10.02 -42.95 -14.89
CA LYS A 652 9.33 -42.12 -15.88
C LYS A 652 8.61 -40.91 -15.24
N ALA A 653 8.43 -40.94 -13.91
CA ALA A 653 7.74 -39.91 -13.12
C ALA A 653 8.60 -38.68 -12.76
N GLU A 654 7.95 -37.59 -12.32
CA GLU A 654 8.63 -36.44 -11.73
C GLU A 654 9.01 -36.69 -10.27
N TYR A 655 10.00 -35.97 -9.77
CA TYR A 655 10.42 -36.12 -8.37
C TYR A 655 9.28 -35.95 -7.35
N VAL A 656 8.33 -35.02 -7.58
CA VAL A 656 7.17 -34.83 -6.69
C VAL A 656 6.21 -36.01 -6.69
N ASP A 657 6.16 -36.77 -7.79
CA ASP A 657 5.32 -37.96 -7.93
C ASP A 657 6.06 -39.21 -7.39
N ILE A 658 7.40 -39.23 -7.49
CA ILE A 658 8.29 -40.25 -6.86
C ILE A 658 8.25 -40.16 -5.33
N VAL A 659 8.13 -38.96 -4.77
CA VAL A 659 8.03 -38.75 -3.31
C VAL A 659 6.63 -39.13 -2.79
N GLU A 660 5.59 -39.12 -3.64
CA GLU A 660 4.21 -39.54 -3.27
C GLU A 660 4.02 -41.06 -3.25
N SER A 661 4.80 -41.81 -4.01
CA SER A 661 4.65 -43.26 -4.21
C SER A 661 5.27 -44.11 -3.08
N THR A 662 5.53 -43.49 -1.93
CA THR A 662 6.01 -44.05 -0.65
C THR A 662 5.13 -43.54 0.47
#